data_AF-A0A654A8D3-F1
#
_entry.id   AF-A0A654A8D3-F1
#
_cell.length_a   1.000
_cell.length_b   1.000
_cell.length_c   1.000
_cell.angle_alpha   90.00
_cell.angle_beta   90.00
_cell.angle_gamma   90.00
#
_symmetry.space_group_name_H-M   'P 1'
#
loop_
_entity.id
_entity.type
_entity.pdbx_description
1 polymer ?
#
loop_
_entity_poly.entity_id
_entity_poly.type
_entity_poly.pdbx_seq_one_letter_code
_entity_poly.pdbx_strand_id
1 'polypeptide(L)'
;MAIRFNRFWSRQLLNVLSAWVACSGCISSAYASSDVPQSVAFWYAANPPFSELAQFDWSVLEPEHVQKKDVELLRAQGSQPFAYLSVGEFHGDLAVVGEGAQASTEKNVRNQAWNSQVMRLTSQVWRAHLLKRAAELRAAGYSGLFLDTLDSFQLLPEDEREAQRLALRDFLAELHRREPSLKLFFNRGFEVLPELPGVAAAVAVESIHAGWDASRRSYRVVPQDDRDWLELHLQPLRAQGIPLVAIDYLPPERRDEARELAWKLQSEGFIPYVTLPGLNYLGVSSIEVQPRRIALIYDPREGPMEDNPGHISLGGLLEYLGYRVDYLPADALPVGPMSGLYAGVITWMTSGSPANAQAFNQWLIARMDEHIPLAIFAGLPTENDGVLKRLGLRFMSAPLSGTAEVVEHDAKLLGSFEAPLVARSRDLPALTVLDGDTQPVLALKGREPGVYTPVALGVWGGIALSPYVFEEAQGQRRWILDPFAFLQRALQLQVMPRPDATTENGRRIATVHIDGDGFVSRAEIPGTPYSGVAVLKEFIRPNPFLTSVSVIEGEVGPRGKYPHLARELEPVAREILADDKVEVATHTFSHPFFWQPELAAKREGFNPEYGYMMAIPGYDKLDFTREIVGSRDYINQRLTTAKKPVKMVFWSGDAMPDAATIKLAYDSGLANVNGGNTALTNAYPSLTGLYPLIRPTAGGLHYYAPVINENVYTNLWTGPYYGFRGVMETFALTDKPRRLRGLHLYYHFYSGTKQASIKVMHDIYRDMQDQQPISLWMSDYIPRMHGLYQASLAKRSDGSWQIRAMDGLRTVRLDPAMGWPDLRRSEGIAGVRDLPQGRYVHLSRDHAVLVLRDQRDPRPSLEQASLPLLAWDYLDDQRVRLSFAGNLPLSFSVRATGSCSLVVAGKTYAGLQRQGLWHFDVPLKQVLDAQLTCR
;
A
#
# COMPACT_ATOMS: atom_id res chain seq x y z
N MET A 1 21.16 50.98 -49.61
CA MET A 1 22.09 52.14 -49.56
C MET A 1 22.01 52.67 -48.14
N ALA A 2 22.84 52.17 -47.22
CA ALA A 2 24.08 52.82 -46.75
C ALA A 2 23.77 54.19 -46.10
N ILE A 3 24.08 54.55 -44.86
CA ILE A 3 25.00 54.15 -43.77
C ILE A 3 24.51 54.99 -42.57
N ARG A 4 24.57 54.52 -41.32
CA ARG A 4 24.83 55.44 -40.19
C ARG A 4 25.58 54.72 -39.06
N PHE A 5 26.73 55.31 -38.74
CA PHE A 5 27.61 55.06 -37.62
C PHE A 5 26.90 55.24 -36.27
N ASN A 6 27.32 54.49 -35.24
CA ASN A 6 27.82 55.17 -34.04
C ASN A 6 28.79 54.33 -33.20
N ARG A 7 29.68 55.07 -32.54
CA ARG A 7 30.93 54.66 -31.88
C ARG A 7 30.71 54.07 -30.49
N PHE A 8 31.67 53.21 -30.15
CA PHE A 8 32.10 52.72 -28.84
C PHE A 8 32.09 53.77 -27.71
N TRP A 9 31.85 53.33 -26.46
CA TRP A 9 32.83 53.34 -25.35
C TRP A 9 32.38 52.38 -24.21
N SER A 10 33.19 51.33 -24.02
CA SER A 10 33.60 50.58 -22.81
C SER A 10 32.73 50.42 -21.52
N ARG A 11 32.60 49.13 -21.16
CA ARG A 11 32.90 48.45 -19.86
C ARG A 11 31.80 48.27 -18.80
N GLN A 12 31.61 46.96 -18.49
CA GLN A 12 31.29 46.32 -17.21
C GLN A 12 29.92 46.55 -16.58
N LEU A 13 29.03 45.56 -16.71
CA LEU A 13 28.43 44.75 -15.63
C LEU A 13 27.20 43.97 -16.17
N LEU A 14 27.02 42.75 -15.66
CA LEU A 14 25.83 41.88 -15.74
C LEU A 14 25.57 41.09 -17.04
N ASN A 15 26.23 39.92 -17.11
CA ASN A 15 25.60 38.69 -17.57
C ASN A 15 24.84 38.03 -16.41
N VAL A 16 23.88 37.15 -16.74
CA VAL A 16 23.07 36.24 -15.89
C VAL A 16 21.62 36.70 -15.68
N LEU A 17 20.75 36.42 -16.66
CA LEU A 17 19.31 36.11 -16.46
C LEU A 17 18.63 35.80 -17.81
N SER A 18 18.91 34.63 -18.39
CA SER A 18 18.09 34.07 -19.49
C SER A 18 18.40 32.59 -19.73
N ALA A 19 18.25 31.76 -18.69
CA ALA A 19 18.35 30.30 -18.80
C ALA A 19 17.62 29.57 -17.65
N TRP A 20 16.41 30.01 -17.27
CA TRP A 20 15.60 29.35 -16.22
C TRP A 20 14.10 29.58 -16.47
N VAL A 21 13.49 28.89 -17.45
CA VAL A 21 12.02 28.65 -17.52
C VAL A 21 11.66 27.27 -18.11
N ALA A 22 12.61 26.42 -18.52
CA ALA A 22 12.28 25.12 -19.14
C ALA A 22 12.24 23.93 -18.15
N CYS A 23 11.66 24.11 -16.97
CA CYS A 23 11.33 23.02 -16.03
C CYS A 23 9.95 23.28 -15.42
N SER A 24 9.10 22.25 -15.38
CA SER A 24 7.71 22.23 -14.91
C SER A 24 6.66 22.49 -15.99
N GLY A 25 6.53 21.52 -16.89
CA GLY A 25 5.47 21.48 -17.89
C GLY A 25 5.24 20.06 -18.40
N CYS A 26 5.22 19.07 -17.50
CA CYS A 26 4.53 17.82 -17.81
C CYS A 26 3.05 18.19 -17.93
N ILE A 27 2.59 18.41 -19.17
CA ILE A 27 1.16 18.43 -19.46
C ILE A 27 0.71 16.99 -19.24
N SER A 28 0.34 16.68 -18.00
CA SER A 28 -0.65 15.66 -17.72
C SER A 28 -1.76 15.95 -18.70
N SER A 29 -1.98 15.05 -19.67
CA SER A 29 -3.18 15.09 -20.47
C SER A 29 -4.31 14.94 -19.46
N ALA A 30 -4.85 16.06 -19.01
CA ALA A 30 -5.98 16.09 -18.11
C ALA A 30 -7.07 15.41 -18.91
N TYR A 31 -7.38 14.17 -18.52
CA TYR A 31 -8.67 13.60 -18.85
C TYR A 31 -9.68 14.69 -18.49
N ALA A 32 -10.44 15.13 -19.48
CA ALA A 32 -11.64 15.89 -19.21
C ALA A 32 -12.52 14.92 -18.41
N SER A 33 -12.40 14.95 -17.09
CA SER A 33 -13.36 14.32 -16.20
C SER A 33 -14.70 14.90 -16.62
N SER A 34 -15.69 14.06 -16.93
CA SER A 34 -17.05 14.55 -17.00
C SER A 34 -17.30 15.36 -15.73
N ASP A 35 -17.86 16.57 -15.85
CA ASP A 35 -18.11 17.41 -14.69
C ASP A 35 -19.04 16.73 -13.67
N VAL A 36 -19.80 15.74 -14.14
CA VAL A 36 -20.69 14.85 -13.40
C VAL A 36 -19.92 13.64 -12.84
N PRO A 37 -19.93 13.40 -11.50
CA PRO A 37 -19.35 12.21 -10.90
C PRO A 37 -20.12 10.95 -11.30
N GLN A 38 -19.43 9.83 -11.50
CA GLN A 38 -20.07 8.53 -11.73
C GLN A 38 -20.19 7.73 -10.44
N SER A 39 -19.37 8.03 -9.43
CA SER A 39 -19.34 7.37 -8.13
C SER A 39 -19.07 8.37 -7.01
N VAL A 40 -19.60 8.08 -5.81
CA VAL A 40 -19.41 8.91 -4.61
C VAL A 40 -19.25 8.03 -3.39
N ALA A 41 -18.44 8.50 -2.42
CA ALA A 41 -18.35 7.93 -1.09
C ALA A 41 -18.43 9.01 -0.02
N PHE A 42 -18.90 8.63 1.17
CA PHE A 42 -18.98 9.46 2.35
C PHE A 42 -18.27 8.75 3.51
N TRP A 43 -17.40 9.48 4.22
CA TRP A 43 -16.68 8.99 5.39
C TRP A 43 -16.47 10.08 6.44
N TYR A 44 -17.15 9.99 7.58
CA TYR A 44 -17.09 10.98 8.68
C TYR A 44 -16.38 10.47 9.94
N ALA A 45 -15.93 9.21 9.97
CA ALA A 45 -15.20 8.68 11.11
C ALA A 45 -13.69 8.98 11.05
N ALA A 46 -13.02 8.87 12.19
CA ALA A 46 -11.57 8.92 12.27
C ALA A 46 -10.89 7.82 11.42
N ASN A 47 -9.63 8.06 11.05
CA ASN A 47 -8.80 7.16 10.23
C ASN A 47 -9.41 6.76 8.88
N PRO A 48 -9.73 7.73 7.98
CA PRO A 48 -10.30 7.41 6.67
C PRO A 48 -9.38 6.48 5.84
N PRO A 49 -9.93 5.47 5.15
CA PRO A 49 -9.17 4.58 4.28
C PRO A 49 -8.89 5.28 2.93
N PHE A 50 -7.96 6.23 2.91
CA PHE A 50 -7.75 7.15 1.77
C PHE A 50 -7.46 6.44 0.45
N SER A 51 -6.70 5.35 0.45
CA SER A 51 -6.41 4.58 -0.77
C SER A 51 -7.66 3.96 -1.38
N GLU A 52 -8.59 3.49 -0.55
CA GLU A 52 -9.88 2.95 -0.95
C GLU A 52 -10.87 4.05 -1.35
N LEU A 53 -10.90 5.17 -0.62
CA LEU A 53 -11.71 6.34 -0.98
C LEU A 53 -11.27 6.95 -2.31
N ALA A 54 -9.98 6.87 -2.66
CA ALA A 54 -9.46 7.32 -3.94
C ALA A 54 -10.07 6.61 -5.16
N GLN A 55 -10.76 5.48 -4.96
CA GLN A 55 -11.50 4.78 -6.03
C GLN A 55 -12.71 5.56 -6.50
N PHE A 56 -13.34 6.35 -5.63
CA PHE A 56 -14.55 7.09 -5.97
C PHE A 56 -14.20 8.41 -6.65
N ASP A 57 -15.04 8.85 -7.59
CA ASP A 57 -14.82 10.12 -8.27
C ASP A 57 -14.93 11.27 -7.26
N TRP A 58 -15.93 11.23 -6.38
CA TRP A 58 -16.10 12.18 -5.27
C TRP A 58 -15.99 11.47 -3.92
N SER A 59 -15.22 12.06 -3.00
CA SER A 59 -15.09 11.57 -1.62
C SER A 59 -15.46 12.68 -0.64
N VAL A 60 -16.57 12.54 0.08
CA VAL A 60 -17.04 13.50 1.08
C VAL A 60 -16.50 13.10 2.45
N LEU A 61 -15.81 14.03 3.11
CA LEU A 61 -15.02 13.77 4.32
C LEU A 61 -15.33 14.79 5.42
N GLU A 62 -15.27 14.34 6.67
CA GLU A 62 -15.20 15.22 7.85
C GLU A 62 -13.79 15.85 7.93
N PRO A 63 -13.64 17.17 7.73
CA PRO A 63 -12.32 17.79 7.65
C PRO A 63 -11.47 17.66 8.91
N GLU A 64 -12.06 17.45 10.09
CA GLU A 64 -11.32 17.23 11.33
C GLU A 64 -10.48 15.94 11.34
N HIS A 65 -10.77 15.01 10.43
CA HIS A 65 -10.07 13.72 10.32
C HIS A 65 -9.10 13.64 9.14
N VAL A 66 -8.83 14.76 8.47
CA VAL A 66 -8.09 14.79 7.20
C VAL A 66 -6.96 15.81 7.25
N GLN A 67 -5.77 15.39 6.82
CA GLN A 67 -4.61 16.28 6.65
C GLN A 67 -4.46 16.70 5.19
N LYS A 68 -3.72 17.79 4.93
CA LYS A 68 -3.48 18.29 3.58
C LYS A 68 -2.88 17.24 2.63
N LYS A 69 -1.93 16.44 3.11
CA LYS A 69 -1.31 15.35 2.33
C LYS A 69 -2.32 14.30 1.88
N ASP A 70 -3.40 14.10 2.63
CA ASP A 70 -4.43 13.11 2.34
C ASP A 70 -5.36 13.62 1.23
N VAL A 71 -5.69 14.92 1.25
CA VAL A 71 -6.39 15.61 0.14
C VAL A 71 -5.55 15.56 -1.14
N GLU A 72 -4.24 15.83 -1.03
CA GLU A 72 -3.29 15.75 -2.15
C GLU A 72 -3.22 14.33 -2.74
N LEU A 73 -3.22 13.29 -1.90
CA LEU A 73 -3.28 11.89 -2.32
C LEU A 73 -4.55 11.60 -3.13
N LEU A 74 -5.73 11.95 -2.63
CA LEU A 74 -7.00 11.72 -3.32
C LEU A 74 -7.01 12.38 -4.70
N ARG A 75 -6.56 13.65 -4.77
CA ARG A 75 -6.49 14.40 -6.03
C ARG A 75 -5.48 13.81 -7.01
N ALA A 76 -4.31 13.41 -6.54
CA ALA A 76 -3.30 12.77 -7.38
C ALA A 76 -3.81 11.46 -8.01
N GLN A 77 -4.72 10.76 -7.32
CA GLN A 77 -5.35 9.54 -7.80
C GLN A 77 -6.66 9.78 -8.59
N GLY A 78 -6.99 11.04 -8.90
CA GLY A 78 -8.14 11.41 -9.72
C GLY A 78 -9.47 11.53 -8.96
N SER A 79 -9.47 11.38 -7.63
CA SER A 79 -10.64 11.64 -6.79
C SER A 79 -10.75 13.13 -6.45
N GLN A 80 -11.97 13.65 -6.36
CA GLN A 80 -12.28 15.01 -5.94
C GLN A 80 -12.73 14.97 -4.47
N PRO A 81 -11.90 15.42 -3.51
CA PRO A 81 -12.29 15.46 -2.11
C PRO A 81 -13.24 16.63 -1.83
N PHE A 82 -14.34 16.34 -1.15
CA PHE A 82 -15.34 17.30 -0.67
C PHE A 82 -15.27 17.35 0.86
N ALA A 83 -15.30 18.57 1.40
CA ALA A 83 -15.38 18.77 2.84
C ALA A 83 -16.85 18.88 3.28
N TYR A 84 -17.22 18.14 4.32
CA TYR A 84 -18.50 18.35 5.01
C TYR A 84 -18.55 19.76 5.62
N LEU A 85 -19.69 20.44 5.44
CA LEU A 85 -19.98 21.72 6.08
C LEU A 85 -21.48 21.81 6.38
N SER A 86 -21.84 21.75 7.67
CA SER A 86 -23.20 22.04 8.14
C SER A 86 -23.49 23.53 8.04
N VAL A 87 -24.52 23.92 7.27
CA VAL A 87 -24.86 25.33 7.01
C VAL A 87 -25.94 25.85 7.95
N GLY A 88 -26.97 25.04 8.22
CA GLY A 88 -28.11 25.41 9.08
C GLY A 88 -27.91 25.08 10.56
N GLU A 89 -26.93 24.26 10.91
CA GLU A 89 -26.68 23.82 12.29
C GLU A 89 -25.20 23.90 12.67
N PHE A 90 -24.91 24.05 13.96
CA PHE A 90 -23.56 24.03 14.50
C PHE A 90 -23.41 22.98 15.60
N HIS A 91 -22.35 22.19 15.52
CA HIS A 91 -21.94 21.22 16.52
C HIS A 91 -20.55 21.60 17.04
N GLY A 92 -20.46 22.20 18.23
CA GLY A 92 -19.20 22.65 18.80
C GLY A 92 -19.35 23.77 19.82
N ASP A 93 -18.21 24.32 20.26
CA ASP A 93 -18.18 25.48 21.16
C ASP A 93 -18.45 26.77 20.37
N LEU A 94 -19.53 27.48 20.71
CA LEU A 94 -19.92 28.74 20.08
C LEU A 94 -18.86 29.84 20.23
N ALA A 95 -17.93 29.72 21.18
CA ALA A 95 -16.78 30.61 21.29
C ALA A 95 -15.92 30.63 20.01
N VAL A 96 -15.87 29.52 19.26
CA VAL A 96 -15.12 29.40 18.00
C VAL A 96 -15.76 30.22 16.88
N VAL A 97 -17.07 30.47 16.95
CA VAL A 97 -17.82 31.29 15.98
C VAL A 97 -17.55 32.78 16.17
N GLY A 98 -17.25 33.20 17.41
CA GLY A 98 -16.85 34.57 17.77
C GLY A 98 -17.89 35.35 18.59
N GLU A 99 -17.58 36.60 18.92
CA GLU A 99 -18.49 37.47 19.67
C GLU A 99 -19.82 37.67 18.92
N GLY A 100 -20.94 37.50 19.63
CA GLY A 100 -22.29 37.57 19.03
C GLY A 100 -22.84 36.24 18.50
N ALA A 101 -22.08 35.14 18.56
CA ALA A 101 -22.55 33.80 18.15
C ALA A 101 -23.81 33.35 18.89
N GLN A 102 -23.94 33.67 20.18
CA GLN A 102 -25.11 33.30 20.98
C GLN A 102 -26.40 34.01 20.53
N ALA A 103 -26.31 35.17 19.87
CA ALA A 103 -27.46 35.84 19.24
C ALA A 103 -27.82 35.23 17.87
N SER A 104 -26.93 34.38 17.33
CA SER A 104 -27.11 33.68 16.06
C SER A 104 -27.80 32.32 16.23
N THR A 105 -27.97 31.86 17.47
CA THR A 105 -28.64 30.59 17.81
C THR A 105 -30.11 30.81 18.16
N GLU A 106 -30.96 29.84 17.90
CA GLU A 106 -32.28 29.78 18.53
C GLU A 106 -32.23 29.02 19.87
N LYS A 107 -32.38 29.75 21.00
CA LYS A 107 -32.12 29.23 22.35
C LYS A 107 -32.95 27.98 22.72
N ASN A 108 -34.09 27.76 22.07
CA ASN A 108 -35.01 26.67 22.38
C ASN A 108 -35.15 25.60 21.27
N VAL A 109 -34.46 25.74 20.13
CA VAL A 109 -34.52 24.77 19.04
C VAL A 109 -33.16 24.08 18.91
N ARG A 110 -32.98 23.04 19.73
CA ARG A 110 -31.88 22.08 19.58
C ARG A 110 -32.39 20.88 18.82
N ASN A 111 -31.67 20.45 17.78
CA ASN A 111 -31.99 19.21 17.11
C ASN A 111 -31.60 18.06 18.05
N GLN A 112 -32.58 17.56 18.82
CA GLN A 112 -32.33 16.55 19.87
C GLN A 112 -31.79 15.23 19.29
N ALA A 113 -32.05 14.93 18.02
CA ALA A 113 -31.57 13.73 17.36
C ALA A 113 -30.05 13.75 17.10
N TRP A 114 -29.46 14.93 16.87
CA TRP A 114 -28.06 15.10 16.47
C TRP A 114 -27.23 15.98 17.42
N ASN A 115 -27.84 16.44 18.52
CA ASN A 115 -27.21 17.23 19.57
C ASN A 115 -26.59 18.57 19.09
N SER A 116 -27.02 19.05 17.93
CA SER A 116 -26.59 20.27 17.24
C SER A 116 -27.54 21.44 17.50
N GLN A 117 -27.01 22.66 17.35
CA GLN A 117 -27.73 23.91 17.56
C GLN A 117 -28.17 24.48 16.21
N VAL A 118 -29.46 24.77 16.04
CA VAL A 118 -29.95 25.46 14.81
C VAL A 118 -29.45 26.90 14.82
N MET A 119 -28.86 27.31 13.68
CA MET A 119 -28.24 28.61 13.46
C MET A 119 -29.09 29.45 12.50
N ARG A 120 -29.20 30.75 12.79
CA ARG A 120 -29.89 31.72 11.93
C ARG A 120 -28.96 32.21 10.82
N LEU A 121 -29.30 31.98 9.57
CA LEU A 121 -28.58 32.49 8.40
C LEU A 121 -28.81 33.99 8.16
N THR A 122 -29.79 34.59 8.84
CA THR A 122 -29.94 36.05 8.93
C THR A 122 -28.83 36.71 9.77
N SER A 123 -28.08 35.95 10.57
CA SER A 123 -26.94 36.47 11.32
C SER A 123 -25.71 36.67 10.44
N GLN A 124 -25.17 37.90 10.43
CA GLN A 124 -23.92 38.21 9.75
C GLN A 124 -22.72 37.47 10.36
N VAL A 125 -22.73 37.22 11.68
CA VAL A 125 -21.65 36.52 12.38
C VAL A 125 -21.56 35.08 11.89
N TRP A 126 -22.70 34.39 11.80
CA TRP A 126 -22.75 33.02 11.32
C TRP A 126 -22.34 32.90 9.84
N ARG A 127 -22.87 33.78 8.97
CA ARG A 127 -22.47 33.83 7.56
C ARG A 127 -20.98 34.07 7.39
N ALA A 128 -20.40 35.01 8.15
CA ALA A 128 -18.97 35.32 8.09
C ALA A 128 -18.12 34.11 8.53
N HIS A 129 -18.55 33.39 9.57
CA HIS A 129 -17.91 32.16 10.01
C HIS A 129 -17.90 31.09 8.91
N LEU A 130 -19.05 30.81 8.28
CA LEU A 130 -19.16 29.83 7.20
C LEU A 130 -18.30 30.21 5.98
N LEU A 131 -18.31 31.48 5.57
CA LEU A 131 -17.49 31.98 4.45
C LEU A 131 -15.99 31.85 4.76
N LYS A 132 -15.58 32.15 5.99
CA LYS A 132 -14.18 31.96 6.43
C LYS A 132 -13.81 30.48 6.38
N ARG A 133 -14.67 29.61 6.90
CA ARG A 133 -14.45 28.16 6.91
C ARG A 133 -14.33 27.60 5.49
N ALA A 134 -15.18 28.03 4.57
CA ALA A 134 -15.09 27.64 3.15
C ALA A 134 -13.74 28.05 2.52
N ALA A 135 -13.25 29.25 2.82
CA ALA A 135 -11.95 29.73 2.32
C ALA A 135 -10.77 28.92 2.89
N GLU A 136 -10.83 28.51 4.16
CA GLU A 136 -9.86 27.61 4.79
C GLU A 136 -9.86 26.23 4.13
N LEU A 137 -11.04 25.66 3.87
CA LEU A 137 -11.18 24.36 3.21
C LEU A 137 -10.68 24.40 1.75
N ARG A 138 -10.95 25.49 1.01
CA ARG A 138 -10.30 25.71 -0.30
C ARG A 138 -8.78 25.72 -0.16
N ALA A 139 -8.24 26.45 0.81
CA ALA A 139 -6.79 26.55 1.03
C ALA A 139 -6.16 25.20 1.43
N ALA A 140 -6.91 24.32 2.10
CA ALA A 140 -6.52 22.95 2.39
C ALA A 140 -6.53 22.02 1.15
N GLY A 141 -7.07 22.49 0.02
CA GLY A 141 -6.99 21.80 -1.27
C GLY A 141 -8.25 21.03 -1.67
N TYR A 142 -9.35 21.13 -0.91
CA TYR A 142 -10.62 20.50 -1.26
C TYR A 142 -11.13 20.97 -2.62
N SER A 143 -11.77 20.06 -3.37
CA SER A 143 -12.37 20.35 -4.68
C SER A 143 -13.80 20.87 -4.55
N GLY A 144 -14.44 20.69 -3.40
CA GLY A 144 -15.80 21.15 -3.16
C GLY A 144 -16.23 21.04 -1.71
N LEU A 145 -17.47 21.46 -1.46
CA LEU A 145 -18.13 21.41 -0.15
C LEU A 145 -19.41 20.59 -0.27
N PHE A 146 -19.61 19.66 0.65
CA PHE A 146 -20.90 19.03 0.86
C PHE A 146 -21.66 19.84 1.92
N LEU A 147 -22.71 20.53 1.48
CA LEU A 147 -23.47 21.48 2.28
C LEU A 147 -24.68 20.78 2.89
N ASP A 148 -24.64 20.57 4.19
CA ASP A 148 -25.68 19.88 4.92
C ASP A 148 -26.58 20.85 5.70
N THR A 149 -27.68 20.32 6.26
CA THR A 149 -28.66 21.03 7.09
C THR A 149 -29.31 22.23 6.40
N LEU A 150 -29.48 22.15 5.07
CA LEU A 150 -30.08 23.20 4.25
C LEU A 150 -31.59 23.37 4.50
N ASP A 151 -32.24 22.39 5.12
CA ASP A 151 -33.66 22.38 5.49
C ASP A 151 -33.91 22.62 6.99
N SER A 152 -32.87 22.77 7.82
CA SER A 152 -33.03 22.96 9.28
C SER A 152 -33.79 24.23 9.67
N PHE A 153 -33.90 25.22 8.76
CA PHE A 153 -34.75 26.40 9.00
C PHE A 153 -36.25 26.05 9.13
N GLN A 154 -36.69 24.89 8.64
CA GLN A 154 -38.06 24.40 8.83
C GLN A 154 -38.40 24.13 10.30
N LEU A 155 -37.38 23.94 11.15
CA LEU A 155 -37.52 23.77 12.61
C LEU A 155 -37.77 25.10 13.34
N LEU A 156 -37.60 26.24 12.67
CA LEU A 156 -37.85 27.57 13.25
C LEU A 156 -39.35 27.90 13.26
N PRO A 157 -39.77 28.90 14.07
CA PRO A 157 -41.14 29.44 14.04
C PRO A 157 -41.56 29.83 12.62
N GLU A 158 -42.82 29.57 12.26
CA GLU A 158 -43.33 29.71 10.89
C GLU A 158 -43.14 31.12 10.31
N ASP A 159 -43.26 32.16 11.14
CA ASP A 159 -43.07 33.56 10.78
C ASP A 159 -41.61 33.94 10.49
N GLU A 160 -40.63 33.15 10.94
CA GLU A 160 -39.20 33.35 10.65
C GLU A 160 -38.73 32.59 9.40
N ARG A 161 -39.46 31.56 8.94
CA ARG A 161 -38.97 30.60 7.92
C ARG A 161 -38.63 31.25 6.59
N GLU A 162 -39.47 32.15 6.08
CA GLU A 162 -39.23 32.78 4.78
C GLU A 162 -38.00 33.71 4.81
N ALA A 163 -37.81 34.46 5.90
CA ALA A 163 -36.62 35.29 6.06
C ALA A 163 -35.33 34.45 6.08
N GLN A 164 -35.39 33.27 6.71
CA GLN A 164 -34.26 32.33 6.75
C GLN A 164 -34.02 31.66 5.40
N ARG A 165 -35.07 31.27 4.67
CA ARG A 165 -34.98 30.71 3.32
C ARG A 165 -34.33 31.69 2.35
N LEU A 166 -34.74 32.96 2.37
CA LEU A 166 -34.12 34.03 1.58
C LEU A 166 -32.65 34.24 1.98
N ALA A 167 -32.35 34.25 3.28
CA ALA A 167 -30.98 34.37 3.76
C ALA A 167 -30.10 33.18 3.33
N LEU A 168 -30.65 31.96 3.31
CA LEU A 168 -29.98 30.77 2.80
C LEU A 168 -29.68 30.89 1.31
N ARG A 169 -30.67 31.26 0.49
CA ARG A 169 -30.47 31.52 -0.94
C ARG A 169 -29.34 32.51 -1.17
N ASP A 170 -29.40 33.66 -0.49
CA ASP A 170 -28.41 34.73 -0.65
C ASP A 170 -27.03 34.31 -0.14
N PHE A 171 -26.97 33.49 0.91
CA PHE A 171 -25.72 32.89 1.40
C PHE A 171 -25.09 31.97 0.37
N LEU A 172 -25.85 31.04 -0.21
CA LEU A 172 -25.35 30.07 -1.18
C LEU A 172 -24.87 30.75 -2.46
N ALA A 173 -25.62 31.74 -2.96
CA ALA A 173 -25.19 32.57 -4.08
C ALA A 173 -23.90 33.35 -3.78
N GLU A 174 -23.77 33.89 -2.56
CA GLU A 174 -22.57 34.58 -2.12
C GLU A 174 -21.37 33.64 -2.01
N LEU A 175 -21.56 32.46 -1.42
CA LEU A 175 -20.53 31.44 -1.27
C LEU A 175 -19.99 31.01 -2.63
N HIS A 176 -20.87 30.67 -3.58
CA HIS A 176 -20.47 30.28 -4.93
C HIS A 176 -19.67 31.37 -5.66
N ARG A 177 -20.09 32.63 -5.52
CA ARG A 177 -19.38 33.77 -6.12
C ARG A 177 -18.01 34.03 -5.48
N ARG A 178 -17.86 33.85 -4.17
CA ARG A 178 -16.59 34.06 -3.46
C ARG A 178 -15.62 32.89 -3.63
N GLU A 179 -16.14 31.68 -3.77
CA GLU A 179 -15.38 30.43 -3.88
C GLU A 179 -15.68 29.66 -5.17
N PRO A 180 -15.50 30.25 -6.37
CA PRO A 180 -15.94 29.66 -7.64
C PRO A 180 -15.20 28.37 -8.03
N SER A 181 -14.05 28.10 -7.40
CA SER A 181 -13.30 26.85 -7.55
C SER A 181 -13.85 25.68 -6.76
N LEU A 182 -14.72 25.93 -5.77
CA LEU A 182 -15.34 24.89 -4.97
C LEU A 182 -16.66 24.47 -5.62
N LYS A 183 -16.76 23.19 -5.99
CA LYS A 183 -18.05 22.59 -6.34
C LYS A 183 -18.95 22.56 -5.11
N LEU A 184 -20.19 23.05 -5.21
CA LEU A 184 -21.13 23.00 -4.10
C LEU A 184 -22.08 21.80 -4.29
N PHE A 185 -21.96 20.82 -3.41
CA PHE A 185 -22.76 19.60 -3.41
C PHE A 185 -23.79 19.70 -2.29
N PHE A 186 -25.06 19.84 -2.64
CA PHE A 186 -26.11 20.14 -1.65
C PHE A 186 -26.69 18.84 -1.09
N ASN A 187 -26.94 18.77 0.22
CA ASN A 187 -27.90 17.82 0.77
C ASN A 187 -29.29 18.45 0.71
N ARG A 188 -30.19 17.94 -0.14
CA ARG A 188 -31.51 18.51 -0.41
C ARG A 188 -31.43 20.00 -0.85
N GLY A 189 -32.03 20.92 -0.09
CA GLY A 189 -32.10 22.35 -0.41
C GLY A 189 -33.18 22.73 -1.42
N PHE A 190 -34.26 21.94 -1.54
CA PHE A 190 -35.30 22.09 -2.56
C PHE A 190 -36.00 23.46 -2.53
N GLU A 191 -36.06 24.11 -1.38
CA GLU A 191 -36.73 25.41 -1.18
C GLU A 191 -35.96 26.61 -1.75
N VAL A 192 -34.68 26.43 -2.07
CA VAL A 192 -33.81 27.49 -2.61
C VAL A 192 -33.22 27.15 -3.98
N LEU A 193 -33.12 25.87 -4.33
CA LEU A 193 -32.58 25.41 -5.61
C LEU A 193 -33.20 26.07 -6.86
N PRO A 194 -34.54 26.25 -6.96
CA PRO A 194 -35.15 26.91 -8.13
C PRO A 194 -34.66 28.35 -8.38
N GLU A 195 -34.16 29.03 -7.34
CA GLU A 195 -33.66 30.40 -7.40
C GLU A 195 -32.12 30.45 -7.55
N LEU A 196 -31.44 29.31 -7.63
CA LEU A 196 -29.99 29.17 -7.68
C LEU A 196 -29.50 28.37 -8.90
N PRO A 197 -29.89 28.72 -10.14
CA PRO A 197 -29.47 27.98 -11.32
C PRO A 197 -27.95 27.99 -11.49
N GLY A 198 -27.37 26.81 -11.70
CA GLY A 198 -25.93 26.63 -11.91
C GLY A 198 -25.05 26.70 -10.65
N VAL A 199 -25.64 26.90 -9.47
CA VAL A 199 -24.88 26.96 -8.20
C VAL A 199 -24.54 25.58 -7.67
N ALA A 200 -25.50 24.65 -7.68
CA ALA A 200 -25.31 23.29 -7.20
C ALA A 200 -24.65 22.42 -8.28
N ALA A 201 -23.53 21.78 -7.93
CA ALA A 201 -22.83 20.82 -8.77
C ALA A 201 -23.49 19.43 -8.76
N ALA A 202 -24.17 19.08 -7.66
CA ALA A 202 -25.03 17.91 -7.50
C ALA A 202 -25.96 18.12 -6.29
N VAL A 203 -26.97 17.26 -6.17
CA VAL A 203 -27.90 17.24 -5.03
C VAL A 203 -28.00 15.82 -4.47
N ALA A 204 -27.75 15.65 -3.17
CA ALA A 204 -27.93 14.41 -2.43
C ALA A 204 -29.32 14.33 -1.80
N VAL A 205 -29.81 13.10 -1.63
CA VAL A 205 -31.06 12.80 -0.92
C VAL A 205 -30.86 11.61 0.01
N GLU A 206 -31.28 11.80 1.25
CA GLU A 206 -31.39 10.78 2.30
C GLU A 206 -32.88 10.57 2.60
N SER A 207 -33.54 9.50 2.15
CA SER A 207 -33.05 8.38 1.31
C SER A 207 -34.12 8.02 0.26
N ILE A 208 -33.81 7.18 -0.73
CA ILE A 208 -34.74 6.82 -1.82
C ILE A 208 -35.53 5.53 -1.53
N HIS A 209 -34.88 4.45 -1.12
CA HIS A 209 -35.54 3.15 -0.88
C HIS A 209 -35.30 2.60 0.51
N ALA A 210 -34.07 2.65 1.01
CA ALA A 210 -33.67 2.17 2.32
C ALA A 210 -33.16 3.37 3.13
N GLY A 211 -33.89 3.72 4.19
CA GLY A 211 -33.60 4.88 5.02
C GLY A 211 -33.26 4.50 6.46
N TRP A 212 -32.81 5.50 7.21
CA TRP A 212 -32.55 5.40 8.64
C TRP A 212 -33.54 6.26 9.42
N ASP A 213 -34.21 5.65 10.41
CA ASP A 213 -35.02 6.38 11.37
C ASP A 213 -34.16 6.77 12.57
N ALA A 214 -33.69 8.01 12.62
CA ALA A 214 -32.82 8.49 13.71
C ALA A 214 -33.51 8.46 15.09
N SER A 215 -34.85 8.61 15.14
CA SER A 215 -35.60 8.61 16.40
C SER A 215 -35.71 7.22 17.01
N ARG A 216 -35.94 6.20 16.17
CA ARG A 216 -36.04 4.80 16.56
C ARG A 216 -34.71 4.06 16.51
N ARG A 217 -33.68 4.67 15.92
CA ARG A 217 -32.38 4.07 15.64
C ARG A 217 -32.51 2.74 14.90
N SER A 218 -33.31 2.74 13.83
CA SER A 218 -33.62 1.54 13.06
C SER A 218 -33.63 1.79 11.56
N TYR A 219 -33.16 0.81 10.78
CA TYR A 219 -33.33 0.79 9.32
C TYR A 219 -34.81 0.64 8.96
N ARG A 220 -35.25 1.33 7.91
CA ARG A 220 -36.63 1.27 7.41
C ARG A 220 -36.68 1.35 5.90
N VAL A 221 -37.73 0.81 5.31
CA VAL A 221 -38.09 1.11 3.93
C VAL A 221 -38.63 2.53 3.87
N VAL A 222 -38.19 3.32 2.90
CA VAL A 222 -38.71 4.68 2.66
C VAL A 222 -40.17 4.54 2.18
N PRO A 223 -41.15 5.19 2.87
CA PRO A 223 -42.56 5.16 2.48
C PRO A 223 -42.79 5.63 1.03
N GLN A 224 -43.86 5.13 0.40
CA GLN A 224 -44.20 5.56 -0.96
C GLN A 224 -44.56 7.06 -1.00
N ASP A 225 -45.31 7.55 -0.01
CA ASP A 225 -45.68 8.97 0.08
C ASP A 225 -44.44 9.89 0.14
N ASP A 226 -43.39 9.49 0.88
CA ASP A 226 -42.11 10.21 0.96
C ASP A 226 -41.41 10.23 -0.40
N ARG A 227 -41.43 9.11 -1.14
CA ARG A 227 -40.87 9.04 -2.50
C ARG A 227 -41.65 9.89 -3.49
N ASP A 228 -42.98 9.86 -3.43
CA ASP A 228 -43.85 10.64 -4.31
C ASP A 228 -43.64 12.13 -4.07
N TRP A 229 -43.47 12.54 -2.80
CA TRP A 229 -43.11 13.92 -2.44
C TRP A 229 -41.72 14.30 -2.97
N LEU A 230 -40.71 13.44 -2.81
CA LEU A 230 -39.36 13.67 -3.34
C LEU A 230 -39.38 13.84 -4.86
N GLU A 231 -40.13 13.00 -5.60
CA GLU A 231 -40.15 13.05 -7.06
C GLU A 231 -40.65 14.40 -7.61
N LEU A 232 -41.56 15.08 -6.90
CA LEU A 232 -42.00 16.45 -7.24
C LEU A 232 -40.83 17.45 -7.28
N HIS A 233 -39.82 17.25 -6.44
CA HIS A 233 -38.62 18.08 -6.37
C HIS A 233 -37.49 17.57 -7.26
N LEU A 234 -37.37 16.25 -7.44
CA LEU A 234 -36.30 15.64 -8.22
C LEU A 234 -36.51 15.76 -9.74
N GLN A 235 -37.75 15.68 -10.22
CA GLN A 235 -38.06 15.76 -11.65
C GLN A 235 -37.55 17.08 -12.28
N PRO A 236 -37.78 18.28 -11.69
CA PRO A 236 -37.20 19.53 -12.20
C PRO A 236 -35.67 19.55 -12.24
N LEU A 237 -35.01 18.93 -11.25
CA LEU A 237 -33.53 18.87 -11.19
C LEU A 237 -32.96 17.95 -12.27
N ARG A 238 -33.61 16.79 -12.51
CA ARG A 238 -33.29 15.90 -13.62
C ARG A 238 -33.42 16.60 -14.97
N ALA A 239 -34.49 17.37 -15.16
CA ALA A 239 -34.71 18.12 -16.40
C ALA A 239 -33.63 19.19 -16.66
N GLN A 240 -33.01 19.72 -15.60
CA GLN A 240 -31.89 20.66 -15.68
C GLN A 240 -30.52 19.97 -15.86
N GLY A 241 -30.48 18.64 -15.82
CA GLY A 241 -29.23 17.87 -15.90
C GLY A 241 -28.40 17.91 -14.61
N ILE A 242 -28.99 18.28 -13.48
CA ILE A 242 -28.29 18.29 -12.18
C ILE A 242 -28.11 16.84 -11.71
N PRO A 243 -26.87 16.39 -11.42
CA PRO A 243 -26.63 15.06 -10.89
C PRO A 243 -27.31 14.84 -9.53
N LEU A 244 -27.99 13.70 -9.40
CA LEU A 244 -28.68 13.31 -8.17
C LEU A 244 -27.93 12.16 -7.49
N VAL A 245 -27.60 12.33 -6.22
CA VAL A 245 -26.95 11.32 -5.38
C VAL A 245 -27.97 10.74 -4.41
N ALA A 246 -28.08 9.42 -4.37
CA ALA A 246 -28.93 8.71 -3.41
C ALA A 246 -28.06 8.12 -2.30
N ILE A 247 -28.28 8.56 -1.05
CA ILE A 247 -27.61 8.01 0.13
C ILE A 247 -28.64 7.15 0.87
N ASP A 248 -28.46 5.85 0.76
CA ASP A 248 -29.37 4.85 1.32
C ASP A 248 -28.66 4.03 2.40
N TYR A 249 -29.43 3.51 3.35
CA TYR A 249 -28.91 2.90 4.57
C TYR A 249 -29.32 1.44 4.71
N LEU A 250 -28.33 0.55 4.73
CA LEU A 250 -28.48 -0.88 5.01
C LEU A 250 -27.39 -1.36 5.97
N PRO A 251 -27.69 -2.29 6.89
CA PRO A 251 -26.70 -2.79 7.84
C PRO A 251 -25.60 -3.62 7.15
N PRO A 252 -24.40 -3.76 7.77
CA PRO A 252 -23.22 -4.31 7.11
C PRO A 252 -23.38 -5.78 6.66
N GLU A 253 -24.20 -6.57 7.36
CA GLU A 253 -24.50 -7.96 7.03
C GLU A 253 -25.35 -8.12 5.76
N ARG A 254 -26.02 -7.04 5.29
CA ARG A 254 -26.85 -7.01 4.07
C ARG A 254 -26.11 -6.43 2.87
N ARG A 255 -24.81 -6.71 2.76
CA ARG A 255 -23.95 -6.14 1.70
C ARG A 255 -24.35 -6.58 0.30
N ASP A 256 -24.83 -7.81 0.12
CA ASP A 256 -25.31 -8.28 -1.18
C ASP A 256 -26.53 -7.47 -1.64
N GLU A 257 -27.49 -7.23 -0.74
CA GLU A 257 -28.66 -6.38 -0.99
C GLU A 257 -28.27 -4.92 -1.24
N ALA A 258 -27.19 -4.43 -0.61
CA ALA A 258 -26.65 -3.10 -0.90
C ALA A 258 -26.12 -2.98 -2.33
N ARG A 259 -25.55 -4.04 -2.92
CA ARG A 259 -25.15 -4.05 -4.34
C ARG A 259 -26.36 -4.00 -5.27
N GLU A 260 -27.37 -4.83 -4.98
CA GLU A 260 -28.62 -4.84 -5.76
C GLU A 260 -29.31 -3.47 -5.71
N LEU A 261 -29.38 -2.87 -4.52
CA LEU A 261 -29.94 -1.54 -4.33
C LEU A 261 -29.14 -0.46 -5.07
N ALA A 262 -27.80 -0.50 -5.01
CA ALA A 262 -26.97 0.43 -5.75
C ALA A 262 -27.22 0.35 -7.26
N TRP A 263 -27.34 -0.86 -7.83
CA TRP A 263 -27.68 -1.04 -9.25
C TRP A 263 -29.08 -0.53 -9.59
N LYS A 264 -30.05 -0.79 -8.72
CA LYS A 264 -31.41 -0.27 -8.90
C LYS A 264 -31.42 1.26 -8.95
N LEU A 265 -30.80 1.92 -7.97
CA LEU A 265 -30.67 3.37 -7.92
C LEU A 265 -29.94 3.93 -9.16
N GLN A 266 -28.89 3.25 -9.61
CA GLN A 266 -28.20 3.61 -10.86
C GLN A 266 -29.12 3.54 -12.08
N SER A 267 -29.96 2.50 -12.19
CA SER A 267 -30.93 2.37 -13.28
C SER A 267 -32.04 3.42 -13.24
N GLU A 268 -32.33 3.96 -12.05
CA GLU A 268 -33.27 5.07 -11.82
C GLU A 268 -32.62 6.47 -12.04
N GLY A 269 -31.35 6.50 -12.49
CA GLY A 269 -30.63 7.72 -12.82
C GLY A 269 -29.97 8.42 -11.63
N PHE A 270 -29.82 7.75 -10.50
CA PHE A 270 -29.05 8.25 -9.35
C PHE A 270 -27.60 7.79 -9.40
N ILE A 271 -26.74 8.54 -8.71
CA ILE A 271 -25.41 8.09 -8.29
C ILE A 271 -25.58 7.52 -6.87
N PRO A 272 -25.51 6.20 -6.68
CA PRO A 272 -25.81 5.60 -5.38
C PRO A 272 -24.62 5.67 -4.42
N TYR A 273 -24.92 5.73 -3.13
CA TYR A 273 -24.01 5.30 -2.07
C TYR A 273 -24.82 4.63 -0.95
N VAL A 274 -24.77 3.31 -0.88
CA VAL A 274 -25.46 2.52 0.14
C VAL A 274 -24.50 2.22 1.28
N THR A 275 -24.80 2.71 2.48
CA THR A 275 -23.86 2.75 3.61
C THR A 275 -24.55 2.64 4.98
N LEU A 276 -23.81 2.91 6.07
CA LEU A 276 -24.34 2.99 7.43
C LEU A 276 -24.64 4.44 7.83
N PRO A 277 -25.62 4.68 8.73
CA PRO A 277 -25.96 6.04 9.18
C PRO A 277 -24.81 6.78 9.86
N GLY A 278 -23.82 6.06 10.39
CA GLY A 278 -22.62 6.67 10.99
C GLY A 278 -21.55 7.10 9.98
N LEU A 279 -21.73 6.81 8.68
CA LEU A 279 -20.77 7.12 7.61
C LEU A 279 -19.33 6.71 7.94
N ASN A 280 -19.19 5.54 8.56
CA ASN A 280 -17.93 4.97 9.04
C ASN A 280 -17.67 3.58 8.41
N TYR A 281 -18.20 3.38 7.21
CA TYR A 281 -18.24 2.13 6.48
C TYR A 281 -17.98 2.37 5.01
N LEU A 282 -17.20 1.48 4.39
CA LEU A 282 -16.94 1.54 2.96
C LEU A 282 -18.13 0.91 2.22
N GLY A 283 -19.10 1.78 1.90
CA GLY A 283 -20.35 1.43 1.24
C GLY A 283 -20.19 0.96 -0.20
N VAL A 284 -21.33 0.75 -0.86
CA VAL A 284 -21.40 0.36 -2.27
C VAL A 284 -21.93 1.53 -3.10
N SER A 285 -21.25 1.88 -4.18
CA SER A 285 -21.68 2.86 -5.18
C SER A 285 -21.87 2.17 -6.54
N SER A 286 -21.78 2.92 -7.64
CA SER A 286 -21.66 2.37 -9.00
C SER A 286 -20.39 1.54 -9.21
N ILE A 287 -19.45 1.63 -8.26
CA ILE A 287 -18.30 0.77 -8.09
C ILE A 287 -18.34 0.12 -6.71
N GLU A 288 -17.69 -1.03 -6.58
CA GLU A 288 -17.47 -1.70 -5.31
C GLU A 288 -15.98 -1.93 -5.10
N VAL A 289 -15.40 -1.28 -4.09
CA VAL A 289 -14.02 -1.54 -3.65
C VAL A 289 -13.92 -2.97 -3.17
N GLN A 290 -12.94 -3.70 -3.69
CA GLN A 290 -12.66 -5.07 -3.29
C GLN A 290 -11.70 -5.06 -2.10
N PRO A 291 -12.07 -5.66 -0.95
CA PRO A 291 -11.22 -5.68 0.23
C PRO A 291 -9.88 -6.35 -0.03
N ARG A 292 -8.78 -5.64 0.29
CA ARG A 292 -7.40 -6.17 0.24
C ARG A 292 -6.73 -6.28 1.60
N ARG A 293 -7.38 -5.79 2.66
CA ARG A 293 -6.79 -5.78 4.00
C ARG A 293 -7.12 -7.08 4.72
N ILE A 294 -6.12 -7.64 5.40
CA ILE A 294 -6.26 -8.76 6.33
C ILE A 294 -5.88 -8.24 7.71
N ALA A 295 -6.77 -8.41 8.67
CA ALA A 295 -6.48 -8.11 10.07
C ALA A 295 -5.78 -9.33 10.69
N LEU A 296 -4.49 -9.20 11.03
CA LEU A 296 -3.75 -10.24 11.71
C LEU A 296 -3.64 -9.91 13.19
N ILE A 297 -4.30 -10.73 14.00
CA ILE A 297 -4.36 -10.56 15.44
C ILE A 297 -3.23 -11.32 16.11
N TYR A 298 -2.48 -10.62 16.94
CA TYR A 298 -1.40 -11.18 17.76
C TYR A 298 -1.61 -10.85 19.23
N ASP A 299 -1.00 -11.65 20.11
CA ASP A 299 -1.03 -11.43 21.55
C ASP A 299 0.24 -10.70 22.01
N PRO A 300 0.17 -9.48 22.55
CA PRO A 300 1.33 -8.77 23.08
C PRO A 300 2.06 -9.51 24.20
N ARG A 301 1.41 -10.48 24.87
CA ARG A 301 2.03 -11.34 25.90
C ARG A 301 3.04 -12.34 25.31
N GLU A 302 2.92 -12.64 24.01
CA GLU A 302 3.82 -13.57 23.30
C GLU A 302 5.08 -12.88 22.76
N GLY A 303 5.13 -11.55 22.84
CA GLY A 303 6.24 -10.75 22.34
C GLY A 303 5.79 -9.64 21.38
N PRO A 304 6.75 -8.91 20.80
CA PRO A 304 6.46 -7.86 19.84
C PRO A 304 5.93 -8.43 18.51
N MET A 305 5.27 -7.59 17.72
CA MET A 305 4.62 -8.00 16.46
C MET A 305 5.60 -8.61 15.45
N GLU A 306 6.81 -8.06 15.36
CA GLU A 306 7.88 -8.52 14.47
C GLU A 306 8.35 -9.96 14.72
N ASP A 307 8.14 -10.50 15.92
CA ASP A 307 8.50 -11.88 16.28
C ASP A 307 7.31 -12.84 16.12
N ASN A 308 6.09 -12.32 15.93
CA ASN A 308 4.89 -13.15 15.82
C ASN A 308 4.95 -14.02 14.54
N PRO A 309 4.70 -15.34 14.63
CA PRO A 309 4.74 -16.23 13.46
C PRO A 309 3.80 -15.83 12.32
N GLY A 310 2.68 -15.17 12.63
CA GLY A 310 1.80 -14.59 11.61
C GLY A 310 2.49 -13.51 10.77
N HIS A 311 3.31 -12.65 11.38
CA HIS A 311 4.13 -11.68 10.65
C HIS A 311 5.20 -12.37 9.80
N ILE A 312 6.04 -13.20 10.42
CA ILE A 312 7.23 -13.74 9.77
C ILE A 312 6.96 -14.90 8.80
N SER A 313 5.87 -15.66 8.99
CA SER A 313 5.56 -16.85 8.17
C SER A 313 4.38 -16.65 7.21
N LEU A 314 3.42 -15.77 7.51
CA LEU A 314 2.28 -15.50 6.61
C LEU A 314 2.39 -14.18 5.85
N GLY A 315 3.04 -13.16 6.41
CA GLY A 315 3.08 -11.82 5.83
C GLY A 315 3.53 -11.81 4.36
N GLY A 316 4.67 -12.44 4.05
CA GLY A 316 5.18 -12.54 2.67
C GLY A 316 4.30 -13.36 1.72
N LEU A 317 3.53 -14.31 2.25
CA LEU A 317 2.60 -15.12 1.46
C LEU A 317 1.33 -14.33 1.12
N LEU A 318 0.82 -13.55 2.08
CA LEU A 318 -0.32 -12.66 1.91
C LEU A 318 0.00 -11.53 0.92
N GLU A 319 1.19 -10.94 1.01
CA GLU A 319 1.70 -9.99 0.02
C GLU A 319 1.66 -10.58 -1.40
N TYR A 320 2.13 -11.81 -1.58
CA TYR A 320 2.07 -12.51 -2.87
C TYR A 320 0.63 -12.77 -3.36
N LEU A 321 -0.29 -13.09 -2.44
CA LEU A 321 -1.72 -13.24 -2.75
C LEU A 321 -2.39 -11.91 -3.10
N GLY A 322 -1.66 -10.79 -3.00
CA GLY A 322 -2.14 -9.46 -3.32
C GLY A 322 -2.86 -8.80 -2.15
N TYR A 323 -2.63 -9.23 -0.91
CA TYR A 323 -3.24 -8.64 0.28
C TYR A 323 -2.24 -7.83 1.10
N ARG A 324 -2.73 -6.79 1.76
CA ARG A 324 -2.03 -6.03 2.79
C ARG A 324 -2.41 -6.60 4.15
N VAL A 325 -1.47 -6.62 5.08
CA VAL A 325 -1.71 -7.07 6.46
C VAL A 325 -1.70 -5.88 7.40
N ASP A 326 -2.78 -5.71 8.16
CA ASP A 326 -2.84 -4.82 9.31
C ASP A 326 -2.67 -5.66 10.57
N TYR A 327 -1.61 -5.41 11.32
CA TYR A 327 -1.31 -6.15 12.56
C TYR A 327 -1.99 -5.46 13.74
N LEU A 328 -2.89 -6.18 14.41
CA LEU A 328 -3.70 -5.63 15.49
C LEU A 328 -3.43 -6.43 16.78
N PRO A 329 -3.05 -5.76 17.87
CA PRO A 329 -2.89 -6.45 19.15
C PRO A 329 -4.27 -6.84 19.71
N ALA A 330 -4.38 -8.02 20.31
CA ALA A 330 -5.63 -8.58 20.81
C ALA A 330 -6.31 -7.75 21.92
N ASP A 331 -5.57 -6.84 22.56
CA ASP A 331 -6.05 -5.94 23.62
C ASP A 331 -6.39 -4.52 23.15
N ALA A 332 -6.09 -4.16 21.90
CA ALA A 332 -6.45 -2.86 21.30
C ALA A 332 -7.04 -3.02 19.89
N LEU A 333 -8.15 -3.74 19.83
CA LEU A 333 -8.89 -4.00 18.60
C LEU A 333 -9.77 -2.80 18.18
N PRO A 334 -9.91 -2.53 16.88
CA PRO A 334 -10.72 -1.42 16.38
C PRO A 334 -12.21 -1.66 16.68
N VAL A 335 -12.90 -0.55 16.99
CA VAL A 335 -14.35 -0.49 17.17
C VAL A 335 -14.99 0.00 15.87
N GLY A 336 -16.03 -0.70 15.41
CA GLY A 336 -16.74 -0.36 14.18
C GLY A 336 -16.81 -1.53 13.18
N PRO A 337 -17.48 -1.32 12.04
CA PRO A 337 -17.62 -2.31 10.99
C PRO A 337 -16.29 -2.52 10.25
N MET A 338 -16.00 -3.76 9.88
CA MET A 338 -14.83 -4.15 9.08
C MET A 338 -15.21 -4.61 7.67
N SER A 339 -16.47 -4.98 7.46
CA SER A 339 -16.98 -5.31 6.12
C SER A 339 -16.75 -4.18 5.12
N GLY A 340 -16.50 -4.55 3.87
CA GLY A 340 -16.11 -3.63 2.80
C GLY A 340 -14.63 -3.18 2.82
N LEU A 341 -13.94 -3.25 3.97
CA LEU A 341 -12.53 -2.86 4.07
C LEU A 341 -11.59 -4.07 4.26
N TYR A 342 -12.00 -5.04 5.06
CA TYR A 342 -11.24 -6.25 5.36
C TYR A 342 -11.79 -7.48 4.63
N ALA A 343 -10.90 -8.26 4.00
CA ALA A 343 -11.25 -9.52 3.36
C ALA A 343 -11.32 -10.69 4.37
N GLY A 344 -10.74 -10.53 5.55
CA GLY A 344 -10.73 -11.56 6.58
C GLY A 344 -9.87 -11.20 7.79
N VAL A 345 -9.99 -12.03 8.82
CA VAL A 345 -9.22 -11.95 10.07
C VAL A 345 -8.39 -13.22 10.24
N ILE A 346 -7.13 -13.06 10.60
CA ILE A 346 -6.25 -14.16 11.00
C ILE A 346 -5.94 -14.01 12.49
N THR A 347 -6.06 -15.07 13.27
CA THR A 347 -5.54 -15.10 14.64
C THR A 347 -4.35 -16.05 14.71
N TRP A 348 -3.20 -15.57 15.17
CA TRP A 348 -2.05 -16.42 15.49
C TRP A 348 -1.61 -16.15 16.93
N MET A 349 -2.27 -16.84 17.84
CA MET A 349 -2.09 -16.70 19.30
C MET A 349 -2.02 -18.11 19.90
N THR A 350 -1.04 -18.34 20.76
CA THR A 350 -0.76 -19.63 21.40
C THR A 350 -0.91 -19.61 22.92
N SER A 351 -1.03 -18.43 23.52
CA SER A 351 -1.27 -18.21 24.96
C SER A 351 -2.74 -18.32 25.37
N GLY A 352 -3.61 -18.71 24.45
CA GLY A 352 -5.05 -18.80 24.68
C GLY A 352 -5.75 -17.44 24.71
N SER A 353 -6.79 -17.33 25.52
CA SER A 353 -7.62 -16.11 25.61
C SER A 353 -6.79 -14.90 26.06
N PRO A 354 -6.93 -13.71 25.42
CA PRO A 354 -6.22 -12.50 25.82
C PRO A 354 -6.71 -11.98 27.18
N ALA A 355 -5.98 -11.01 27.75
CA ALA A 355 -6.27 -10.45 29.07
C ALA A 355 -7.72 -9.94 29.22
N ASN A 356 -8.27 -9.30 28.19
CA ASN A 356 -9.68 -8.91 28.12
C ASN A 356 -10.49 -9.88 27.24
N ALA A 357 -10.59 -11.13 27.67
CA ALA A 357 -11.27 -12.19 26.92
C ALA A 357 -12.73 -11.85 26.57
N GLN A 358 -13.45 -11.13 27.43
CA GLN A 358 -14.84 -10.75 27.16
C GLN A 358 -14.95 -9.82 25.95
N ALA A 359 -14.18 -8.72 25.93
CA ALA A 359 -14.19 -7.79 24.81
C ALA A 359 -13.71 -8.45 23.52
N PHE A 360 -12.68 -9.30 23.61
CA PHE A 360 -12.17 -10.06 22.49
C PHE A 360 -13.21 -11.02 21.90
N ASN A 361 -13.92 -11.78 22.74
CA ASN A 361 -14.97 -12.69 22.30
C ASN A 361 -16.16 -11.95 21.67
N GLN A 362 -16.56 -10.82 22.24
CA GLN A 362 -17.58 -9.96 21.65
C GLN A 362 -17.15 -9.42 20.28
N TRP A 363 -15.87 -9.06 20.15
CA TRP A 363 -15.31 -8.62 18.87
C TRP A 363 -15.33 -9.73 17.82
N LEU A 364 -14.91 -10.96 18.16
CA LEU A 364 -14.98 -12.11 17.24
C LEU A 364 -16.42 -12.41 16.81
N ILE A 365 -17.37 -12.35 17.74
CA ILE A 365 -18.80 -12.52 17.47
C ILE A 365 -19.27 -11.46 16.47
N ALA A 366 -18.94 -10.18 16.69
CA ALA A 366 -19.31 -9.09 15.78
C ALA A 366 -18.72 -9.28 14.37
N ARG A 367 -17.49 -9.79 14.24
CA ARG A 367 -16.89 -10.11 12.93
C ARG A 367 -17.62 -11.23 12.20
N MET A 368 -18.03 -12.27 12.91
CA MET A 368 -18.86 -13.33 12.34
C MET A 368 -20.26 -12.84 11.97
N ASP A 369 -20.85 -11.93 12.74
CA ASP A 369 -22.15 -11.30 12.42
C ASP A 369 -22.06 -10.45 11.14
N GLU A 370 -20.91 -9.81 10.90
CA GLU A 370 -20.61 -9.08 9.66
C GLU A 370 -20.21 -9.99 8.48
N HIS A 371 -20.23 -11.31 8.65
CA HIS A 371 -19.77 -12.30 7.68
C HIS A 371 -18.29 -12.14 7.27
N ILE A 372 -17.43 -11.65 8.17
CA ILE A 372 -15.98 -11.60 7.94
C ILE A 372 -15.36 -12.99 8.19
N PRO A 373 -14.73 -13.61 7.19
CA PRO A 373 -14.09 -14.91 7.36
C PRO A 373 -12.93 -14.87 8.36
N LEU A 374 -12.81 -15.92 9.17
CA LEU A 374 -11.76 -16.08 10.18
C LEU A 374 -10.81 -17.23 9.81
N ALA A 375 -9.51 -17.06 10.01
CA ALA A 375 -8.52 -18.13 9.95
C ALA A 375 -7.73 -18.21 11.27
N ILE A 376 -7.88 -19.31 11.99
CA ILE A 376 -7.23 -19.54 13.28
C ILE A 376 -6.02 -20.44 13.07
N PHE A 377 -4.83 -19.98 13.48
CA PHE A 377 -3.58 -20.71 13.32
C PHE A 377 -2.91 -21.04 14.64
N ALA A 378 -2.36 -22.26 14.70
CA ALA A 378 -1.48 -22.83 15.73
C ALA A 378 -2.11 -23.00 17.13
N GLY A 379 -2.84 -22.01 17.64
CA GLY A 379 -3.51 -22.05 18.93
C GLY A 379 -4.93 -21.51 18.86
N LEU A 380 -5.74 -21.90 19.84
CA LEU A 380 -7.08 -21.36 20.01
C LEU A 380 -7.02 -19.97 20.65
N PRO A 381 -7.66 -18.94 20.07
CA PRO A 381 -7.64 -17.59 20.63
C PRO A 381 -8.68 -17.40 21.74
N THR A 382 -9.50 -18.42 22.02
CA THR A 382 -10.57 -18.37 23.02
C THR A 382 -10.93 -19.75 23.56
N GLU A 383 -11.37 -19.79 24.81
CA GLU A 383 -11.95 -20.98 25.46
C GLU A 383 -13.47 -20.85 25.66
N ASN A 384 -14.10 -19.81 25.10
CA ASN A 384 -15.53 -19.56 25.30
C ASN A 384 -16.40 -20.55 24.51
N ASP A 385 -17.15 -21.40 25.22
CA ASP A 385 -18.07 -22.37 24.63
C ASP A 385 -19.09 -21.77 23.66
N GLY A 386 -19.56 -20.54 23.91
CA GLY A 386 -20.50 -19.85 23.04
C GLY A 386 -19.88 -19.51 21.68
N VAL A 387 -18.64 -19.00 21.69
CA VAL A 387 -17.87 -18.73 20.47
C VAL A 387 -17.56 -20.04 19.74
N LEU A 388 -17.06 -21.07 20.45
CA LEU A 388 -16.75 -22.36 19.83
C LEU A 388 -17.97 -23.01 19.18
N LYS A 389 -19.13 -22.99 19.84
CA LYS A 389 -20.39 -23.50 19.26
C LYS A 389 -20.76 -22.76 17.97
N ARG A 390 -20.52 -21.46 17.91
CA ARG A 390 -20.76 -20.65 16.70
C ARG A 390 -19.81 -21.00 15.56
N LEU A 391 -18.60 -21.47 15.87
CA LEU A 391 -17.65 -22.06 14.91
C LEU A 391 -18.00 -23.53 14.58
N GLY A 392 -19.07 -24.11 15.14
CA GLY A 392 -19.40 -25.53 14.99
C GLY A 392 -18.38 -26.45 15.68
N LEU A 393 -17.76 -25.99 16.76
CA LEU A 393 -16.73 -26.70 17.52
C LEU A 393 -17.15 -26.86 18.99
N ARG A 394 -16.60 -27.86 19.66
CA ARG A 394 -16.65 -27.99 21.12
C ARG A 394 -15.40 -28.69 21.65
N PHE A 395 -15.10 -28.45 22.92
CA PHE A 395 -14.14 -29.28 23.63
C PHE A 395 -14.70 -30.68 23.89
N MET A 396 -13.81 -31.66 23.81
CA MET A 396 -14.02 -33.02 24.29
C MET A 396 -13.65 -33.10 25.77
N SER A 397 -14.26 -34.06 26.48
CA SER A 397 -14.05 -34.26 27.92
C SER A 397 -12.66 -34.80 28.28
N ALA A 398 -11.96 -35.42 27.33
CA ALA A 398 -10.63 -35.97 27.52
C ALA A 398 -9.72 -35.65 26.32
N PRO A 399 -8.41 -35.40 26.55
CA PRO A 399 -7.44 -35.29 25.47
C PRO A 399 -7.19 -36.64 24.79
N LEU A 400 -6.68 -36.61 23.55
CA LEU A 400 -6.39 -37.82 22.80
C LEU A 400 -5.28 -38.62 23.49
N SER A 401 -5.59 -39.84 23.92
CA SER A 401 -4.64 -40.76 24.56
C SER A 401 -4.22 -41.90 23.62
N GLY A 402 -2.99 -42.39 23.78
CA GLY A 402 -2.43 -43.46 22.95
C GLY A 402 -1.85 -43.01 21.61
N THR A 403 -1.71 -43.95 20.67
CA THR A 403 -1.24 -43.69 19.30
C THR A 403 -2.35 -42.98 18.53
N ALA A 404 -2.05 -41.78 18.01
CA ALA A 404 -2.97 -41.07 17.13
C ALA A 404 -3.05 -41.79 15.78
N GLU A 405 -4.27 -42.06 15.31
CA GLU A 405 -4.54 -42.62 13.99
C GLU A 405 -5.33 -41.61 13.16
N VAL A 406 -4.89 -41.37 11.92
CA VAL A 406 -5.63 -40.55 10.96
C VAL A 406 -6.86 -41.31 10.50
N VAL A 407 -8.04 -40.74 10.76
CA VAL A 407 -9.32 -41.25 10.26
C VAL A 407 -9.52 -40.76 8.82
N GLU A 408 -9.33 -39.46 8.61
CA GLU A 408 -9.49 -38.79 7.32
C GLU A 408 -8.62 -37.53 7.29
N HIS A 409 -8.14 -37.16 6.10
CA HIS A 409 -7.52 -35.85 5.87
C HIS A 409 -7.69 -35.37 4.43
N ASP A 410 -7.72 -34.05 4.22
CA ASP A 410 -7.65 -33.43 2.89
C ASP A 410 -6.18 -33.24 2.45
N ALA A 411 -5.70 -34.14 1.58
CA ALA A 411 -4.33 -34.12 1.08
C ALA A 411 -3.98 -32.86 0.26
N LYS A 412 -4.96 -32.08 -0.23
CA LYS A 412 -4.71 -30.80 -0.92
C LYS A 412 -4.35 -29.68 0.06
N LEU A 413 -4.73 -29.83 1.32
CA LEU A 413 -4.45 -28.85 2.37
C LEU A 413 -3.35 -29.30 3.31
N LEU A 414 -3.18 -30.61 3.51
CA LEU A 414 -2.34 -31.12 4.59
C LEU A 414 -1.46 -32.28 4.11
N GLY A 415 -0.15 -32.18 4.39
CA GLY A 415 0.81 -33.26 4.19
C GLY A 415 1.40 -33.40 2.78
N SER A 416 1.02 -32.52 1.84
CA SER A 416 1.52 -32.55 0.45
C SER A 416 2.30 -31.29 0.03
N PHE A 417 2.57 -30.36 0.95
CA PHE A 417 3.24 -29.09 0.64
C PHE A 417 4.77 -29.16 0.84
N GLU A 418 5.29 -29.00 2.07
CA GLU A 418 6.73 -29.08 2.36
C GLU A 418 7.11 -30.25 3.28
N ALA A 419 6.21 -30.64 4.17
CA ALA A 419 6.38 -31.74 5.10
C ALA A 419 5.19 -32.71 5.03
N PRO A 420 5.41 -34.02 5.22
CA PRO A 420 4.34 -35.01 5.26
C PRO A 420 3.49 -34.86 6.52
N LEU A 421 2.25 -35.31 6.46
CA LEU A 421 1.41 -35.45 7.64
C LEU A 421 1.90 -36.62 8.50
N VAL A 422 2.25 -36.34 9.75
CA VAL A 422 2.56 -37.35 10.78
C VAL A 422 1.56 -37.22 11.92
N ALA A 423 0.85 -38.31 12.25
CA ALA A 423 -0.12 -38.32 13.33
C ALA A 423 0.57 -38.13 14.70
N ARG A 424 0.16 -37.09 15.44
CA ARG A 424 0.68 -36.71 16.75
C ARG A 424 -0.45 -36.43 17.73
N SER A 425 -0.29 -36.94 18.95
CA SER A 425 -1.24 -36.73 20.06
C SER A 425 -0.76 -35.67 21.06
N ARG A 426 0.55 -35.42 21.12
CA ARG A 426 1.15 -34.45 22.04
C ARG A 426 0.75 -33.03 21.67
N ASP A 427 0.38 -32.24 22.68
CA ASP A 427 0.00 -30.83 22.56
C ASP A 427 -1.22 -30.58 21.64
N LEU A 428 -1.97 -31.64 21.31
CA LEU A 428 -3.18 -31.60 20.51
C LEU A 428 -4.37 -31.09 21.35
N PRO A 429 -5.01 -29.98 20.96
CA PRO A 429 -6.23 -29.52 21.62
C PRO A 429 -7.37 -30.55 21.47
N ALA A 430 -8.09 -30.79 22.57
CA ALA A 430 -9.18 -31.76 22.65
C ALA A 430 -10.46 -31.20 21.99
N LEU A 431 -10.45 -30.99 20.67
CA LEU A 431 -11.58 -30.42 19.93
C LEU A 431 -12.25 -31.44 19.02
N THR A 432 -13.57 -31.33 18.89
CA THR A 432 -14.35 -32.00 17.86
C THR A 432 -15.27 -31.00 17.16
N VAL A 433 -15.63 -31.31 15.92
CA VAL A 433 -16.72 -30.63 15.21
C VAL A 433 -18.08 -31.06 15.75
N LEU A 434 -19.06 -30.16 15.66
CA LEU A 434 -20.48 -30.39 15.87
C LEU A 434 -21.16 -30.69 14.52
N ASP A 435 -22.32 -31.34 14.54
CA ASP A 435 -23.12 -31.53 13.32
C ASP A 435 -23.51 -30.15 12.75
N GLY A 436 -23.21 -29.92 11.46
CA GLY A 436 -23.49 -28.66 10.78
C GLY A 436 -22.53 -28.38 9.62
N ASP A 437 -22.32 -27.08 9.33
CA ASP A 437 -21.57 -26.63 8.16
C ASP A 437 -20.03 -26.62 8.35
N THR A 438 -19.55 -26.98 9.54
CA THR A 438 -18.11 -27.12 9.82
C THR A 438 -17.66 -28.55 9.50
N GLN A 439 -16.76 -28.67 8.53
CA GLN A 439 -16.24 -29.94 8.02
C GLN A 439 -14.81 -30.18 8.52
N PRO A 440 -14.49 -31.40 9.00
CA PRO A 440 -13.13 -31.77 9.38
C PRO A 440 -12.22 -31.80 8.15
N VAL A 441 -11.06 -31.15 8.25
CA VAL A 441 -9.96 -31.26 7.26
C VAL A 441 -8.95 -32.30 7.72
N LEU A 442 -8.80 -32.49 9.03
CA LEU A 442 -8.05 -33.58 9.64
C LEU A 442 -8.88 -34.16 10.78
N ALA A 443 -9.18 -35.44 10.72
CA ALA A 443 -9.87 -36.20 11.75
C ALA A 443 -8.93 -37.27 12.33
N LEU A 444 -8.84 -37.33 13.65
CA LEU A 444 -7.96 -38.25 14.39
C LEU A 444 -8.76 -39.05 15.40
N LYS A 445 -8.31 -40.28 15.67
CA LYS A 445 -8.79 -41.09 16.79
C LYS A 445 -7.61 -41.59 17.63
N GLY A 446 -7.89 -41.92 18.88
CA GLY A 446 -6.94 -42.53 19.80
C GLY A 446 -7.58 -43.72 20.50
N ARG A 447 -7.19 -43.97 21.75
CA ARG A 447 -7.84 -44.97 22.61
C ARG A 447 -9.19 -44.49 23.16
N GLU A 448 -9.34 -43.18 23.35
CA GLU A 448 -10.59 -42.60 23.85
C GLU A 448 -11.71 -42.66 22.81
N PRO A 449 -12.98 -42.80 23.23
CA PRO A 449 -14.12 -42.75 22.32
C PRO A 449 -14.33 -41.33 21.77
N GLY A 450 -14.27 -41.20 20.43
CA GLY A 450 -14.57 -39.97 19.72
C GLY A 450 -13.57 -39.63 18.61
N VAL A 451 -13.81 -38.52 17.91
CA VAL A 451 -12.98 -38.03 16.81
C VAL A 451 -12.48 -36.63 17.16
N TYR A 452 -11.18 -36.43 17.08
CA TYR A 452 -10.51 -35.17 17.33
C TYR A 452 -10.25 -34.46 16.01
N THR A 453 -10.60 -33.17 15.92
CA THR A 453 -10.53 -32.38 14.69
C THR A 453 -9.66 -31.13 14.88
N PRO A 454 -8.32 -31.24 14.76
CA PRO A 454 -7.42 -30.09 14.89
C PRO A 454 -7.40 -29.15 13.68
N VAL A 455 -7.91 -29.61 12.53
CA VAL A 455 -8.01 -28.79 11.32
C VAL A 455 -9.42 -28.92 10.77
N ALA A 456 -10.10 -27.80 10.54
CA ALA A 456 -11.46 -27.77 10.03
C ALA A 456 -11.71 -26.52 9.16
N LEU A 457 -12.73 -26.60 8.31
CA LEU A 457 -13.25 -25.48 7.52
C LEU A 457 -14.77 -25.38 7.72
N GLY A 458 -15.30 -24.18 7.77
CA GLY A 458 -16.74 -23.92 7.80
C GLY A 458 -17.08 -22.61 7.09
N VAL A 459 -18.37 -22.25 7.06
CA VAL A 459 -18.84 -20.99 6.43
C VAL A 459 -18.24 -19.74 7.10
N TRP A 460 -17.87 -19.84 8.37
CA TRP A 460 -17.20 -18.77 9.12
C TRP A 460 -15.70 -18.67 8.80
N GLY A 461 -15.11 -19.70 8.17
CA GLY A 461 -13.72 -19.74 7.75
C GLY A 461 -13.00 -21.03 8.10
N GLY A 462 -11.88 -20.98 8.82
CA GLY A 462 -11.06 -22.16 9.07
C GLY A 462 -10.19 -22.11 10.33
N ILE A 463 -9.82 -23.29 10.80
CA ILE A 463 -8.90 -23.48 11.92
C ILE A 463 -7.85 -24.54 11.56
N ALA A 464 -6.59 -24.28 11.88
CA ALA A 464 -5.48 -25.20 11.75
C ALA A 464 -4.57 -25.09 12.99
N LEU A 465 -4.61 -26.09 13.87
CA LEU A 465 -3.92 -26.06 15.16
C LEU A 465 -2.61 -26.84 15.13
N SER A 466 -1.69 -26.45 16.01
CA SER A 466 -0.50 -27.24 16.32
C SER A 466 -0.91 -28.62 16.86
N PRO A 467 -0.14 -29.68 16.56
CA PRO A 467 1.14 -29.70 15.85
C PRO A 467 1.01 -29.87 14.31
N TYR A 468 -0.14 -29.54 13.69
CA TYR A 468 -0.40 -29.83 12.27
C TYR A 468 -0.18 -28.65 11.33
N VAL A 469 0.33 -27.53 11.83
CA VAL A 469 0.74 -26.38 11.01
C VAL A 469 2.14 -26.57 10.45
N PHE A 470 3.09 -26.90 11.33
CA PHE A 470 4.50 -27.06 11.02
C PHE A 470 5.06 -28.40 11.49
N GLU A 471 6.03 -28.91 10.74
CA GLU A 471 7.01 -29.88 11.23
C GLU A 471 8.25 -29.13 11.70
N GLU A 472 8.80 -29.49 12.86
CA GLU A 472 9.91 -28.77 13.49
C GLU A 472 11.04 -29.72 13.89
N ALA A 473 12.26 -29.45 13.41
CA ALA A 473 13.45 -30.22 13.72
C ALA A 473 14.70 -29.33 13.67
N GLN A 474 15.60 -29.46 14.65
CA GLN A 474 16.89 -28.75 14.73
C GLN A 474 16.77 -27.21 14.55
N GLY A 475 15.71 -26.61 15.10
CA GLY A 475 15.47 -25.17 14.99
C GLY A 475 14.93 -24.70 13.64
N GLN A 476 14.48 -25.63 12.79
CA GLN A 476 13.90 -25.35 11.48
C GLN A 476 12.48 -25.82 11.38
N ARG A 477 11.68 -25.10 10.60
CA ARG A 477 10.27 -25.38 10.40
C ARG A 477 9.96 -25.62 8.93
N ARG A 478 9.03 -26.53 8.67
CA ARG A 478 8.46 -26.79 7.34
C ARG A 478 6.96 -26.84 7.43
N TRP A 479 6.28 -26.32 6.43
CA TRP A 479 4.83 -26.32 6.35
C TRP A 479 4.28 -27.74 6.13
N ILE A 480 3.50 -28.25 7.09
CA ILE A 480 2.65 -29.44 6.88
C ILE A 480 1.38 -29.01 6.12
N LEU A 481 0.78 -27.90 6.57
CA LEU A 481 -0.35 -27.25 5.93
C LEU A 481 0.12 -26.49 4.68
N ASP A 482 -0.59 -26.59 3.55
CA ASP A 482 -0.41 -25.64 2.43
C ASP A 482 -1.02 -24.29 2.84
N PRO A 483 -0.21 -23.27 3.14
CA PRO A 483 -0.73 -22.01 3.66
C PRO A 483 -1.52 -21.23 2.60
N PHE A 484 -1.19 -21.37 1.31
CA PHE A 484 -1.91 -20.67 0.25
C PHE A 484 -3.31 -21.26 0.08
N ALA A 485 -3.41 -22.58 -0.05
CA ALA A 485 -4.68 -23.25 -0.26
C ALA A 485 -5.60 -23.11 0.97
N PHE A 486 -5.04 -23.20 2.18
CA PHE A 486 -5.80 -23.00 3.40
C PHE A 486 -6.30 -21.55 3.53
N LEU A 487 -5.44 -20.54 3.39
CA LEU A 487 -5.86 -19.14 3.49
C LEU A 487 -6.91 -18.78 2.44
N GLN A 488 -6.74 -19.22 1.20
CA GLN A 488 -7.72 -18.95 0.13
C GLN A 488 -9.09 -19.56 0.44
N ARG A 489 -9.15 -20.76 1.03
CA ARG A 489 -10.42 -21.42 1.40
C ARG A 489 -11.01 -20.88 2.70
N ALA A 490 -10.20 -20.76 3.75
CA ALA A 490 -10.63 -20.29 5.06
C ALA A 490 -11.08 -18.84 5.02
N LEU A 491 -10.34 -17.97 4.32
CA LEU A 491 -10.72 -16.56 4.21
C LEU A 491 -11.59 -16.26 2.99
N GLN A 492 -11.96 -17.29 2.21
CA GLN A 492 -12.82 -17.15 1.02
C GLN A 492 -12.32 -16.06 0.06
N LEU A 493 -10.99 -16.02 -0.13
CA LEU A 493 -10.30 -14.95 -0.83
C LEU A 493 -10.74 -14.89 -2.29
N GLN A 494 -11.22 -13.72 -2.71
CA GLN A 494 -11.73 -13.50 -4.05
C GLN A 494 -10.61 -13.54 -5.11
N VAL A 495 -10.97 -14.00 -6.31
CA VAL A 495 -10.08 -13.95 -7.48
C VAL A 495 -10.09 -12.53 -8.05
N MET A 496 -8.97 -11.83 -7.90
CA MET A 496 -8.80 -10.44 -8.34
C MET A 496 -7.38 -10.21 -8.87
N PRO A 497 -7.14 -9.13 -9.64
CA PRO A 497 -5.78 -8.71 -10.00
C PRO A 497 -4.94 -8.49 -8.73
N ARG A 498 -3.68 -8.93 -8.73
CA ARG A 498 -2.80 -8.85 -7.57
C ARG A 498 -1.64 -7.90 -7.85
N PRO A 499 -1.51 -6.76 -7.14
CA PRO A 499 -0.33 -5.91 -7.26
C PRO A 499 0.96 -6.72 -7.04
N ASP A 500 1.97 -6.49 -7.87
CA ASP A 500 3.19 -7.32 -7.89
C ASP A 500 4.45 -6.44 -7.88
N ALA A 501 5.20 -6.48 -6.76
CA ALA A 501 6.45 -5.75 -6.59
C ALA A 501 7.68 -6.55 -7.03
N THR A 502 7.54 -7.69 -7.69
CA THR A 502 8.68 -8.53 -8.11
C THR A 502 9.03 -8.34 -9.58
N THR A 503 8.09 -7.80 -10.35
CA THR A 503 8.16 -7.71 -11.80
C THR A 503 7.74 -6.31 -12.26
N GLU A 504 8.49 -5.71 -13.17
CA GLU A 504 8.11 -4.46 -13.84
C GLU A 504 8.40 -4.60 -15.33
N ASN A 505 7.44 -4.19 -16.17
CA ASN A 505 7.53 -4.33 -17.63
C ASN A 505 7.99 -5.74 -18.02
N GLY A 506 7.37 -6.76 -17.44
CA GLY A 506 7.63 -8.18 -17.73
C GLY A 506 8.99 -8.72 -17.32
N ARG A 507 9.90 -7.91 -16.77
CA ARG A 507 11.21 -8.37 -16.27
C ARG A 507 11.18 -8.47 -14.75
N ARG A 508 11.94 -9.42 -14.20
CA ARG A 508 12.18 -9.48 -12.75
C ARG A 508 12.96 -8.23 -12.34
N ILE A 509 12.53 -7.59 -11.25
CA ILE A 509 13.21 -6.42 -10.71
C ILE A 509 14.53 -6.86 -10.06
N ALA A 510 15.60 -6.10 -10.28
CA ALA A 510 16.88 -6.28 -9.60
C ALA A 510 17.30 -5.00 -8.88
N THR A 511 17.77 -5.14 -7.65
CA THR A 511 18.38 -4.05 -6.86
C THR A 511 19.70 -4.52 -6.29
N VAL A 512 20.71 -3.64 -6.24
CA VAL A 512 21.95 -3.89 -5.51
C VAL A 512 22.08 -2.82 -4.43
N HIS A 513 22.29 -3.21 -3.17
CA HIS A 513 22.64 -2.26 -2.13
C HIS A 513 23.79 -2.76 -1.26
N ILE A 514 24.64 -1.81 -0.85
CA ILE A 514 25.88 -2.07 -0.11
C ILE A 514 25.85 -1.31 1.22
N ASP A 515 25.93 -2.06 2.30
CA ASP A 515 26.08 -1.52 3.65
C ASP A 515 27.54 -1.13 3.93
N GLY A 516 27.71 -0.09 4.75
CA GLY A 516 29.00 0.55 4.98
C GLY A 516 30.05 -0.30 5.71
N ASP A 517 29.69 -1.47 6.22
CA ASP A 517 30.53 -2.27 7.11
C ASP A 517 31.83 -2.74 6.45
N GLY A 518 32.93 -2.57 7.19
CA GLY A 518 34.24 -3.03 6.77
C GLY A 518 34.84 -2.21 5.64
N PHE A 519 34.40 -0.95 5.45
CA PHE A 519 34.94 -0.05 4.41
C PHE A 519 36.44 0.21 4.58
N VAL A 520 36.89 0.25 5.84
CA VAL A 520 38.30 0.46 6.23
C VAL A 520 39.15 -0.83 6.15
N SER A 521 38.53 -2.00 6.00
CA SER A 521 39.25 -3.28 5.96
C SER A 521 40.22 -3.37 4.78
N ARG A 522 41.35 -4.06 4.97
CA ARG A 522 42.33 -4.34 3.91
C ARG A 522 41.99 -5.66 3.22
N ALA A 523 41.95 -5.65 1.89
CA ALA A 523 41.66 -6.85 1.12
C ALA A 523 42.87 -7.78 1.01
N GLU A 524 42.65 -9.08 1.11
CA GLU A 524 43.66 -10.15 0.98
C GLU A 524 43.92 -10.48 -0.51
N ILE A 525 44.23 -9.45 -1.28
CA ILE A 525 44.56 -9.51 -2.70
C ILE A 525 45.86 -8.73 -2.96
N PRO A 526 46.53 -8.90 -4.11
CA PRO A 526 47.77 -8.19 -4.41
C PRO A 526 47.65 -6.66 -4.19
N GLY A 527 48.61 -6.09 -3.46
CA GLY A 527 48.63 -4.66 -3.10
C GLY A 527 47.78 -4.27 -1.89
N THR A 528 47.04 -5.21 -1.29
CA THR A 528 46.23 -5.02 -0.07
C THR A 528 45.44 -3.70 -0.04
N PRO A 529 44.63 -3.41 -1.07
CA PRO A 529 43.85 -2.17 -1.10
C PRO A 529 42.80 -2.14 0.01
N TYR A 530 42.26 -0.96 0.31
CA TYR A 530 41.03 -0.88 1.11
C TYR A 530 39.88 -1.61 0.39
N SER A 531 38.99 -2.21 1.17
CA SER A 531 37.82 -2.92 0.66
C SER A 531 36.95 -2.03 -0.23
N GLY A 532 36.78 -0.74 0.11
CA GLY A 532 36.10 0.25 -0.74
C GLY A 532 36.68 0.32 -2.16
N VAL A 533 38.02 0.31 -2.29
CA VAL A 533 38.70 0.29 -3.59
C VAL A 533 38.50 -1.03 -4.32
N ALA A 534 38.57 -2.16 -3.59
CA ALA A 534 38.34 -3.48 -4.16
C ALA A 534 36.91 -3.62 -4.70
N VAL A 535 35.89 -3.27 -3.90
CA VAL A 535 34.47 -3.31 -4.28
C VAL A 535 34.18 -2.40 -5.47
N LEU A 536 34.75 -1.20 -5.52
CA LEU A 536 34.58 -0.31 -6.67
C LEU A 536 35.10 -0.94 -7.97
N LYS A 537 36.28 -1.57 -7.92
CA LYS A 537 36.95 -2.14 -9.10
C LYS A 537 36.40 -3.50 -9.51
N GLU A 538 36.13 -4.38 -8.55
CA GLU A 538 35.74 -5.76 -8.80
C GLU A 538 34.23 -5.93 -8.97
N PHE A 539 33.41 -5.08 -8.34
CA PHE A 539 31.95 -5.26 -8.28
C PHE A 539 31.18 -4.10 -8.92
N ILE A 540 31.38 -2.85 -8.50
CA ILE A 540 30.54 -1.73 -8.95
C ILE A 540 30.79 -1.40 -10.42
N ARG A 541 32.03 -1.09 -10.80
CA ARG A 541 32.37 -0.66 -12.18
C ARG A 541 32.09 -1.72 -13.25
N PRO A 542 32.50 -3.00 -13.11
CA PRO A 542 32.38 -3.97 -14.19
C PRO A 542 30.95 -4.45 -14.43
N ASN A 543 30.03 -4.31 -13.47
CA ASN A 543 28.68 -4.86 -13.58
C ASN A 543 27.63 -3.79 -13.96
N PRO A 544 26.66 -4.07 -14.84
CA PRO A 544 25.71 -3.08 -15.37
C PRO A 544 24.49 -2.89 -14.46
N PHE A 545 24.67 -2.80 -13.14
CA PHE A 545 23.59 -2.64 -12.17
C PHE A 545 23.63 -1.29 -11.48
N LEU A 546 22.46 -0.69 -11.31
CA LEU A 546 22.25 0.42 -10.40
C LEU A 546 22.47 -0.07 -8.97
N THR A 547 23.29 0.67 -8.21
CA THR A 547 23.77 0.25 -6.90
C THR A 547 23.54 1.38 -5.89
N SER A 548 22.93 1.06 -4.77
CA SER A 548 22.72 2.01 -3.67
C SER A 548 23.79 1.77 -2.62
N VAL A 549 24.62 2.77 -2.32
CA VAL A 549 25.82 2.60 -1.48
C VAL A 549 25.73 3.50 -0.27
N SER A 550 25.99 2.92 0.90
CA SER A 550 26.09 3.63 2.17
C SER A 550 27.50 3.61 2.73
N VAL A 551 27.77 4.50 3.69
CA VAL A 551 29.00 4.51 4.50
C VAL A 551 28.66 4.75 5.96
N ILE A 552 29.45 4.18 6.86
CA ILE A 552 29.41 4.49 8.30
C ILE A 552 30.32 5.71 8.51
N GLU A 553 29.76 6.87 8.90
CA GLU A 553 30.58 8.08 9.11
C GLU A 553 31.70 7.82 10.13
N GLY A 554 31.44 7.02 11.17
CA GLY A 554 32.42 6.66 12.19
C GLY A 554 33.59 5.82 11.69
N GLU A 555 33.48 5.14 10.54
CA GLU A 555 34.62 4.44 9.93
C GLU A 555 35.44 5.36 9.01
N VAL A 556 34.77 6.21 8.24
CA VAL A 556 35.40 6.99 7.16
C VAL A 556 35.82 8.40 7.57
N GLY A 557 35.13 8.97 8.56
CA GLY A 557 35.20 10.39 8.89
C GLY A 557 36.22 10.77 9.95
N PRO A 558 36.64 12.05 9.99
CA PRO A 558 37.66 12.54 10.91
C PRO A 558 37.17 12.63 12.37
N ARG A 559 35.87 12.46 12.63
CA ARG A 559 35.28 12.36 13.98
C ARG A 559 34.95 10.93 14.38
N GLY A 560 35.38 9.96 13.57
CA GLY A 560 35.10 8.55 13.79
C GLY A 560 36.16 7.84 14.62
N LYS A 561 36.12 6.51 14.58
CA LYS A 561 37.05 5.60 15.29
C LYS A 561 38.48 5.70 14.77
N TYR A 562 38.66 6.00 13.47
CA TYR A 562 39.96 6.04 12.80
C TYR A 562 40.27 7.40 12.14
N PRO A 563 40.37 8.50 12.93
CA PRO A 563 40.46 9.86 12.37
C PRO A 563 41.70 10.09 11.50
N HIS A 564 42.78 9.34 11.75
CA HIS A 564 44.02 9.41 10.96
C HIS A 564 43.88 8.80 9.55
N LEU A 565 42.94 7.87 9.34
CA LEU A 565 42.68 7.24 8.05
C LEU A 565 41.71 8.04 7.17
N ALA A 566 40.98 9.01 7.72
CA ALA A 566 39.97 9.76 7.00
C ALA A 566 40.51 10.46 5.74
N ARG A 567 41.78 10.91 5.77
CA ARG A 567 42.45 11.52 4.60
C ARG A 567 42.61 10.56 3.42
N GLU A 568 42.66 9.25 3.68
CA GLU A 568 42.73 8.19 2.67
C GLU A 568 41.34 7.67 2.30
N LEU A 569 40.42 7.54 3.28
CA LEU A 569 39.10 6.94 3.09
C LEU A 569 38.06 7.89 2.46
N GLU A 570 38.03 9.18 2.84
CA GLU A 570 37.08 10.13 2.25
C GLU A 570 37.24 10.25 0.71
N PRO A 571 38.46 10.30 0.13
CA PRO A 571 38.63 10.25 -1.32
C PRO A 571 38.06 8.98 -1.98
N VAL A 572 38.22 7.81 -1.36
CA VAL A 572 37.67 6.55 -1.89
C VAL A 572 36.15 6.58 -1.84
N ALA A 573 35.56 7.05 -0.74
CA ALA A 573 34.11 7.21 -0.63
C ALA A 573 33.58 8.21 -1.68
N ARG A 574 34.25 9.35 -1.87
CA ARG A 574 33.92 10.32 -2.93
C ARG A 574 33.98 9.69 -4.32
N GLU A 575 34.99 8.87 -4.61
CA GLU A 575 35.12 8.20 -5.91
C GLU A 575 33.96 7.23 -6.16
N ILE A 576 33.58 6.43 -5.16
CA ILE A 576 32.44 5.50 -5.25
C ILE A 576 31.13 6.26 -5.43
N LEU A 577 30.86 7.24 -4.57
CA LEU A 577 29.60 7.99 -4.58
C LEU A 577 29.47 8.91 -5.80
N ALA A 578 30.57 9.22 -6.50
CA ALA A 578 30.55 9.97 -7.76
C ALA A 578 30.14 9.10 -8.97
N ASP A 579 30.24 7.77 -8.91
CA ASP A 579 29.90 6.89 -10.05
C ASP A 579 28.42 7.05 -10.47
N ASP A 580 28.15 7.16 -11.77
CA ASP A 580 26.81 7.41 -12.31
C ASP A 580 25.81 6.29 -11.98
N LYS A 581 26.27 5.06 -11.74
CA LYS A 581 25.41 3.93 -11.33
C LYS A 581 25.11 3.92 -9.83
N VAL A 582 25.79 4.76 -9.05
CA VAL A 582 25.69 4.76 -7.59
C VAL A 582 24.72 5.83 -7.11
N GLU A 583 23.76 5.45 -6.25
CA GLU A 583 23.02 6.38 -5.41
C GLU A 583 23.50 6.33 -3.96
N VAL A 584 23.30 7.42 -3.22
CA VAL A 584 23.91 7.63 -1.90
C VAL A 584 22.91 7.33 -0.78
N ALA A 585 23.35 6.53 0.18
CA ALA A 585 22.68 6.26 1.45
C ALA A 585 23.62 6.54 2.64
N THR A 586 23.06 6.61 3.84
CA THR A 586 23.83 6.60 5.10
C THR A 586 23.70 5.24 5.78
N HIS A 587 24.80 4.74 6.35
CA HIS A 587 24.79 3.61 7.28
C HIS A 587 25.09 4.09 8.70
N THR A 588 24.53 5.26 9.03
CA THR A 588 24.60 5.93 10.33
C THR A 588 25.98 6.48 10.69
N PHE A 589 26.13 6.96 11.93
CA PHE A 589 27.38 7.48 12.46
C PHE A 589 28.18 6.41 13.18
N SER A 590 27.61 5.79 14.20
CA SER A 590 28.30 4.85 15.08
C SER A 590 27.99 3.38 14.79
N HIS A 591 27.16 3.09 13.79
CA HIS A 591 26.65 1.73 13.54
C HIS A 591 26.00 1.16 14.81
N PRO A 592 24.81 1.67 15.20
CA PRO A 592 24.05 1.04 16.27
C PRO A 592 23.87 -0.46 15.99
N PHE A 593 24.31 -1.31 16.91
CA PHE A 593 24.11 -2.76 16.85
C PHE A 593 22.69 -3.14 17.25
N PHE A 594 22.06 -2.32 18.10
CA PHE A 594 20.68 -2.47 18.55
C PHE A 594 19.97 -1.12 18.51
N TRP A 595 18.91 -1.02 17.74
CA TRP A 595 18.12 0.22 17.66
C TRP A 595 17.10 0.38 18.79
N GLN A 596 16.82 -0.70 19.52
CA GLN A 596 15.98 -0.70 20.71
C GLN A 596 16.77 -1.31 21.87
N PRO A 597 17.82 -0.64 22.38
CA PRO A 597 18.75 -1.22 23.34
C PRO A 597 18.07 -1.66 24.64
N GLU A 598 17.05 -0.93 25.11
CA GLU A 598 16.28 -1.29 26.31
C GLU A 598 15.44 -2.55 26.12
N LEU A 599 14.98 -2.82 24.89
CA LEU A 599 14.26 -4.04 24.55
C LEU A 599 15.24 -5.20 24.38
N ALA A 600 16.35 -4.98 23.67
CA ALA A 600 17.40 -5.97 23.48
C ALA A 600 17.98 -6.46 24.82
N ALA A 601 18.19 -5.54 25.77
CA ALA A 601 18.69 -5.85 27.12
C ALA A 601 17.78 -6.77 27.94
N LYS A 602 16.49 -6.90 27.57
CA LYS A 602 15.54 -7.80 28.23
C LYS A 602 15.56 -9.22 27.66
N ARG A 603 16.26 -9.46 26.54
CA ARG A 603 16.35 -10.79 25.94
C ARG A 603 17.10 -11.74 26.88
N GLU A 604 16.62 -12.97 26.99
CA GLU A 604 17.27 -13.99 27.81
C GLU A 604 18.71 -14.25 27.32
N GLY A 605 19.68 -14.23 28.24
CA GLY A 605 21.09 -14.45 27.90
C GLY A 605 21.74 -13.30 27.10
N PHE A 606 21.14 -12.12 27.07
CA PHE A 606 21.69 -10.98 26.33
C PHE A 606 23.06 -10.55 26.87
N ASN A 607 24.08 -10.64 26.01
CA ASN A 607 25.41 -10.11 26.25
C ASN A 607 25.90 -9.36 24.99
N PRO A 608 25.98 -8.02 25.00
CA PRO A 608 26.40 -7.26 23.83
C PRO A 608 27.93 -7.31 23.69
N GLU A 609 28.46 -8.34 23.02
CA GLU A 609 29.90 -8.59 22.84
C GLU A 609 30.67 -7.35 22.33
N TYR A 610 30.06 -6.58 21.44
CA TYR A 610 30.64 -5.37 20.83
C TYR A 610 30.10 -4.06 21.41
N GLY A 611 29.34 -4.12 22.51
CA GLY A 611 28.57 -2.99 23.04
C GLY A 611 27.30 -2.72 22.21
N TYR A 612 26.69 -1.55 22.41
CA TYR A 612 25.47 -1.13 21.70
C TYR A 612 25.75 -0.42 20.37
N MET A 613 26.98 0.06 20.18
CA MET A 613 27.45 0.80 19.01
C MET A 613 28.98 0.73 18.92
N MET A 614 29.55 1.14 17.79
CA MET A 614 31.00 1.27 17.65
C MET A 614 31.58 2.26 18.66
N ALA A 615 32.67 1.87 19.33
CA ALA A 615 33.39 2.73 20.26
C ALA A 615 34.06 3.92 19.52
N ILE A 616 33.42 5.08 19.55
CA ILE A 616 33.91 6.34 18.96
C ILE A 616 34.28 7.33 20.09
N PRO A 617 35.49 7.92 20.08
CA PRO A 617 35.90 8.87 21.11
C PRO A 617 34.93 10.06 21.25
N GLY A 618 34.43 10.28 22.47
CA GLY A 618 33.52 11.39 22.79
C GLY A 618 32.06 11.15 22.40
N TYR A 619 31.69 9.91 22.05
CA TYR A 619 30.32 9.51 21.78
C TYR A 619 30.00 8.25 22.59
N ASP A 620 29.50 8.44 23.81
CA ASP A 620 29.28 7.36 24.79
C ASP A 620 27.79 6.97 24.94
N LYS A 621 26.89 7.71 24.29
CA LYS A 621 25.44 7.49 24.34
C LYS A 621 24.83 7.60 22.94
N LEU A 622 23.96 6.65 22.60
CA LEU A 622 23.17 6.68 21.37
C LEU A 622 22.26 7.91 21.32
N ASP A 623 22.33 8.61 20.19
CA ASP A 623 21.51 9.75 19.80
C ASP A 623 21.07 9.53 18.35
N PHE A 624 19.81 9.15 18.16
CA PHE A 624 19.29 8.81 16.83
C PHE A 624 19.25 10.00 15.86
N THR A 625 19.20 11.24 16.36
CA THR A 625 19.33 12.43 15.51
C THR A 625 20.75 12.54 14.97
N ARG A 626 21.75 12.29 15.81
CA ARG A 626 23.16 12.24 15.40
C ARG A 626 23.42 11.11 14.41
N GLU A 627 22.84 9.93 14.66
CA GLU A 627 22.98 8.75 13.81
C GLU A 627 22.40 8.97 12.41
N ILE A 628 21.20 9.53 12.32
CA ILE A 628 20.46 9.65 11.05
C ILE A 628 20.76 10.98 10.37
N VAL A 629 20.38 12.10 11.01
CA VAL A 629 20.47 13.44 10.43
C VAL A 629 21.92 13.89 10.35
N GLY A 630 22.69 13.68 11.43
CA GLY A 630 24.09 14.08 11.48
C GLY A 630 24.96 13.34 10.44
N SER A 631 24.78 12.03 10.30
CA SER A 631 25.52 11.24 9.29
C SER A 631 25.12 11.60 7.86
N ARG A 632 23.81 11.77 7.60
CA ARG A 632 23.30 12.29 6.32
C ARG A 632 23.99 13.60 5.94
N ASP A 633 24.05 14.54 6.88
CA ASP A 633 24.61 15.87 6.65
C ASP A 633 26.12 15.83 6.43
N TYR A 634 26.84 15.00 7.19
CA TYR A 634 28.27 14.76 6.97
C TYR A 634 28.54 14.26 5.54
N ILE A 635 27.80 13.24 5.08
CA ILE A 635 27.96 12.69 3.73
C ILE A 635 27.65 13.77 2.68
N ASN A 636 26.52 14.46 2.81
CA ASN A 636 26.09 15.55 1.92
C ASN A 636 27.13 16.67 1.81
N GLN A 637 27.79 17.03 2.90
CA GLN A 637 28.73 18.14 2.94
C GLN A 637 30.14 17.77 2.48
N ARG A 638 30.57 16.51 2.68
CA ARG A 638 31.99 16.12 2.51
C ARG A 638 32.24 15.05 1.47
N LEU A 639 31.27 14.18 1.21
CA LEU A 639 31.45 12.99 0.38
C LEU A 639 30.66 13.02 -0.93
N THR A 640 29.68 13.91 -1.05
CA THR A 640 28.89 14.06 -2.28
C THR A 640 28.67 15.54 -2.63
N THR A 641 27.85 15.78 -3.66
CA THR A 641 27.44 17.11 -4.12
C THR A 641 25.94 17.26 -3.97
N ALA A 642 25.44 18.51 -4.04
CA ALA A 642 24.00 18.80 -4.01
C ALA A 642 23.19 18.09 -5.11
N LYS A 643 23.83 17.61 -6.18
CA LYS A 643 23.17 16.84 -7.26
C LYS A 643 22.95 15.36 -6.91
N LYS A 644 23.68 14.83 -5.93
CA LYS A 644 23.59 13.43 -5.49
C LYS A 644 23.45 13.36 -3.96
N PRO A 645 22.39 13.95 -3.39
CA PRO A 645 22.21 13.94 -1.94
C PRO A 645 21.98 12.51 -1.42
N VAL A 646 22.22 12.30 -0.13
CA VAL A 646 21.77 11.10 0.58
C VAL A 646 20.25 11.01 0.48
N LYS A 647 19.75 9.85 0.03
CA LYS A 647 18.31 9.58 -0.14
C LYS A 647 17.74 8.61 0.89
N MET A 648 18.60 7.80 1.50
CA MET A 648 18.18 6.67 2.32
C MET A 648 19.03 6.49 3.56
N VAL A 649 18.44 5.89 4.59
CA VAL A 649 19.15 5.21 5.68
C VAL A 649 19.07 3.71 5.46
N PHE A 650 20.22 3.04 5.53
CA PHE A 650 20.31 1.59 5.64
C PHE A 650 20.50 1.26 7.12
N TRP A 651 19.55 0.55 7.72
CA TRP A 651 19.60 0.29 9.16
C TRP A 651 20.73 -0.69 9.50
N SER A 652 21.60 -0.29 10.42
CA SER A 652 22.72 -1.11 10.92
C SER A 652 22.28 -2.12 11.98
N GLY A 653 23.17 -3.07 12.30
CA GLY A 653 23.00 -3.96 13.43
C GLY A 653 21.82 -4.92 13.27
N ASP A 654 20.95 -4.98 14.27
CA ASP A 654 19.71 -5.76 14.21
C ASP A 654 18.69 -5.21 13.20
N ALA A 655 18.90 -3.99 12.68
CA ALA A 655 18.02 -3.33 11.74
C ALA A 655 16.55 -3.25 12.20
N MET A 656 16.33 -3.08 13.51
CA MET A 656 14.99 -3.01 14.10
C MET A 656 14.71 -1.66 14.77
N PRO A 657 14.67 -0.55 14.01
CA PRO A 657 14.34 0.78 14.56
C PRO A 657 12.93 0.82 15.15
N ASP A 658 12.72 1.64 16.17
CA ASP A 658 11.39 1.88 16.71
C ASP A 658 10.57 2.86 15.81
N ALA A 659 9.30 3.05 16.15
CA ALA A 659 8.41 3.93 15.40
C ALA A 659 8.92 5.39 15.38
N ALA A 660 9.45 5.91 16.49
CA ALA A 660 9.95 7.29 16.56
C ALA A 660 11.17 7.50 15.64
N THR A 661 12.06 6.51 15.58
CA THR A 661 13.27 6.52 14.74
C THR A 661 12.94 6.42 13.25
N ILE A 662 11.96 5.58 12.88
CA ILE A 662 11.45 5.53 11.50
C ILE A 662 10.85 6.88 11.10
N LYS A 663 10.03 7.47 11.98
CA LYS A 663 9.45 8.79 11.75
C LYS A 663 10.54 9.85 11.55
N LEU A 664 11.58 9.84 12.38
CA LEU A 664 12.72 10.75 12.26
C LEU A 664 13.41 10.65 10.89
N ALA A 665 13.56 9.44 10.34
CA ALA A 665 14.10 9.25 8.99
C ALA A 665 13.20 9.90 7.91
N TYR A 666 11.89 9.63 7.94
CA TYR A 666 10.94 10.22 6.99
C TYR A 666 10.86 11.74 7.10
N ASP A 667 10.77 12.28 8.32
CA ASP A 667 10.75 13.73 8.56
C ASP A 667 12.05 14.40 8.07
N SER A 668 13.14 13.63 7.97
CA SER A 668 14.44 14.06 7.45
C SER A 668 14.61 13.83 5.93
N GLY A 669 13.54 13.44 5.23
CA GLY A 669 13.55 13.19 3.79
C GLY A 669 14.28 11.91 3.37
N LEU A 670 14.46 10.95 4.28
CA LEU A 670 15.13 9.69 4.01
C LEU A 670 14.12 8.54 3.93
N ALA A 671 14.17 7.79 2.82
CA ALA A 671 13.59 6.45 2.80
C ALA A 671 14.46 5.49 3.62
N ASN A 672 13.94 4.32 3.95
CA ASN A 672 14.62 3.39 4.85
C ASN A 672 14.47 1.93 4.39
N VAL A 673 15.50 1.11 4.62
CA VAL A 673 15.51 -0.32 4.30
C VAL A 673 16.48 -1.06 5.24
N ASN A 674 16.52 -2.39 5.14
CA ASN A 674 17.27 -3.40 5.92
C ASN A 674 16.36 -4.14 6.93
N GLY A 675 16.89 -5.19 7.57
CA GLY A 675 16.09 -6.11 8.39
C GLY A 675 15.36 -7.17 7.54
N GLY A 676 14.54 -7.97 8.22
CA GLY A 676 13.96 -9.19 7.66
C GLY A 676 15.00 -10.30 7.49
N ASN A 677 14.55 -11.53 7.24
CA ASN A 677 15.45 -12.69 7.17
C ASN A 677 15.06 -13.65 6.04
N THR A 678 14.96 -13.14 4.80
CA THR A 678 14.67 -13.99 3.64
C THR A 678 15.92 -14.69 3.14
N ALA A 679 16.07 -15.98 3.46
CA ALA A 679 17.14 -16.87 2.99
C ALA A 679 16.62 -18.30 2.80
N LEU A 680 16.51 -18.75 1.54
CA LEU A 680 16.08 -20.10 1.19
C LEU A 680 17.20 -20.79 0.42
N THR A 681 17.64 -21.94 0.90
CA THR A 681 18.69 -22.73 0.23
C THR A 681 18.17 -24.10 -0.12
N ASN A 682 18.87 -24.84 -0.98
CA ASN A 682 18.50 -26.23 -1.27
C ASN A 682 18.55 -27.13 -0.03
N ALA A 683 19.40 -26.79 0.96
CA ALA A 683 19.41 -27.45 2.26
C ALA A 683 18.12 -27.15 3.05
N TYR A 684 17.66 -25.89 2.96
CA TYR A 684 16.52 -25.37 3.72
C TYR A 684 15.54 -24.61 2.81
N PRO A 685 14.77 -25.31 1.94
CA PRO A 685 13.97 -24.68 0.90
C PRO A 685 12.56 -24.28 1.37
N SER A 686 12.39 -24.07 2.68
CA SER A 686 11.09 -23.82 3.32
C SER A 686 10.63 -22.38 3.18
N LEU A 687 9.36 -22.14 2.87
CA LEU A 687 8.75 -20.81 2.87
C LEU A 687 8.63 -20.21 4.27
N THR A 688 8.90 -20.94 5.35
CA THR A 688 9.08 -20.34 6.68
C THR A 688 10.30 -19.41 6.73
N GLY A 689 11.23 -19.51 5.78
CA GLY A 689 12.34 -18.59 5.59
C GLY A 689 12.00 -17.37 4.72
N LEU A 690 10.71 -17.12 4.39
CA LEU A 690 10.27 -15.98 3.57
C LEU A 690 9.59 -14.92 4.45
N TYR A 691 10.40 -14.01 5.00
CA TYR A 691 9.88 -12.85 5.75
C TYR A 691 9.12 -11.89 4.84
N PRO A 692 8.13 -11.12 5.34
CA PRO A 692 7.43 -10.11 4.53
C PRO A 692 8.37 -9.04 3.97
N LEU A 693 7.89 -8.23 3.03
CA LEU A 693 8.62 -7.06 2.53
C LEU A 693 8.43 -5.85 3.45
N ILE A 694 7.33 -5.79 4.20
CA ILE A 694 6.87 -4.58 4.88
C ILE A 694 6.53 -4.85 6.34
N ARG A 695 7.07 -4.01 7.23
CA ARG A 695 6.66 -3.91 8.64
C ARG A 695 6.00 -2.54 8.89
N PRO A 696 4.68 -2.47 9.04
CA PRO A 696 4.01 -1.22 9.37
C PRO A 696 4.30 -0.80 10.82
N THR A 697 4.51 0.49 11.05
CA THR A 697 4.69 1.08 12.39
C THR A 697 3.91 2.39 12.49
N ALA A 698 3.67 2.87 13.72
CA ALA A 698 3.05 4.18 13.94
C ALA A 698 3.88 5.36 13.37
N GLY A 699 5.18 5.16 13.13
CA GLY A 699 6.07 6.16 12.53
C GLY A 699 6.14 6.13 11.00
N GLY A 700 5.48 5.17 10.36
CA GLY A 700 5.57 4.90 8.92
C GLY A 700 5.95 3.46 8.62
N LEU A 701 6.12 3.13 7.33
CA LEU A 701 6.52 1.79 6.92
C LEU A 701 8.04 1.61 7.10
N HIS A 702 8.42 0.46 7.67
CA HIS A 702 9.78 -0.07 7.61
C HIS A 702 9.82 -1.13 6.51
N TYR A 703 10.74 -0.98 5.56
CA TYR A 703 10.91 -1.91 4.46
C TYR A 703 12.04 -2.88 4.75
N TYR A 704 11.74 -4.18 4.75
CA TYR A 704 12.78 -5.19 4.92
C TYR A 704 13.59 -5.37 3.64
N ALA A 705 14.83 -5.84 3.80
CA ALA A 705 15.61 -6.31 2.66
C ALA A 705 14.86 -7.53 2.05
N PRO A 706 14.49 -7.48 0.76
CA PRO A 706 13.70 -8.58 0.17
C PRO A 706 14.42 -9.93 0.17
N VAL A 707 15.76 -9.91 0.15
CA VAL A 707 16.67 -11.04 0.35
C VAL A 707 17.77 -10.56 1.29
N ILE A 708 18.09 -11.36 2.31
CA ILE A 708 19.07 -10.97 3.34
C ILE A 708 20.51 -11.05 2.81
N ASN A 709 21.41 -10.34 3.47
CA ASN A 709 22.81 -10.18 3.09
C ASN A 709 23.68 -11.45 3.28
N GLU A 710 24.94 -11.36 2.89
CA GLU A 710 25.95 -12.42 2.96
C GLU A 710 26.22 -12.93 4.38
N ASN A 711 25.90 -12.14 5.41
CA ASN A 711 26.24 -12.47 6.79
C ASN A 711 25.54 -13.75 7.24
N VAL A 712 24.27 -13.96 6.83
CA VAL A 712 23.50 -15.19 7.11
C VAL A 712 24.06 -16.41 6.37
N TYR A 713 24.66 -16.22 5.19
CA TYR A 713 25.21 -17.31 4.39
C TYR A 713 26.66 -17.69 4.75
N THR A 714 27.34 -16.85 5.55
CA THR A 714 28.78 -16.97 5.85
C THR A 714 29.08 -17.10 7.35
N ASN A 715 28.05 -17.41 8.16
CA ASN A 715 28.14 -17.51 9.61
C ASN A 715 28.71 -16.23 10.25
N LEU A 716 28.10 -15.08 9.98
CA LEU A 716 28.55 -13.77 10.46
C LEU A 716 30.00 -13.46 10.03
N TRP A 717 30.31 -13.75 8.76
CA TRP A 717 31.64 -13.57 8.18
C TRP A 717 32.77 -14.37 8.88
N THR A 718 32.45 -15.46 9.58
CA THR A 718 33.45 -16.39 10.14
C THR A 718 33.80 -17.54 9.18
N GLY A 719 33.07 -17.64 8.07
CA GLY A 719 33.32 -18.59 6.99
C GLY A 719 32.31 -19.74 6.95
N PRO A 720 32.22 -20.48 5.83
CA PRO A 720 33.07 -20.33 4.64
C PRO A 720 32.79 -19.03 3.86
N TYR A 721 33.83 -18.29 3.47
CA TYR A 721 33.71 -17.00 2.76
C TYR A 721 33.14 -17.11 1.33
N TYR A 722 32.94 -18.32 0.82
CA TYR A 722 32.22 -18.58 -0.43
C TYR A 722 30.72 -18.86 -0.21
N GLY A 723 30.25 -18.87 1.05
CA GLY A 723 28.89 -19.28 1.42
C GLY A 723 27.79 -18.46 0.77
N PHE A 724 28.07 -17.19 0.44
CA PHE A 724 27.10 -16.31 -0.22
C PHE A 724 26.64 -16.80 -1.61
N ARG A 725 27.31 -17.81 -2.18
CA ARG A 725 26.81 -18.52 -3.37
C ARG A 725 25.37 -19.02 -3.21
N GLY A 726 24.93 -19.29 -1.97
CA GLY A 726 23.57 -19.71 -1.64
C GLY A 726 22.50 -18.70 -2.06
N VAL A 727 22.84 -17.43 -2.25
CA VAL A 727 21.87 -16.41 -2.71
C VAL A 727 21.30 -16.73 -4.10
N MET A 728 22.06 -17.41 -4.98
CA MET A 728 21.55 -17.87 -6.27
C MET A 728 20.47 -18.95 -6.09
N GLU A 729 20.57 -19.78 -5.04
CA GLU A 729 19.53 -20.74 -4.68
C GLU A 729 18.28 -19.99 -4.17
N THR A 730 18.47 -18.97 -3.32
CA THR A 730 17.37 -18.10 -2.86
C THR A 730 16.67 -17.46 -4.06
N PHE A 731 17.40 -16.94 -5.05
CA PHE A 731 16.82 -16.35 -6.26
C PHE A 731 16.02 -17.37 -7.07
N ALA A 732 16.45 -18.62 -7.15
CA ALA A 732 15.74 -19.68 -7.86
C ALA A 732 14.47 -20.14 -7.12
N LEU A 733 14.59 -20.41 -5.81
CA LEU A 733 13.50 -20.90 -4.96
C LEU A 733 12.41 -19.84 -4.73
N THR A 734 12.75 -18.56 -4.82
CA THR A 734 11.79 -17.45 -4.77
C THR A 734 11.28 -17.01 -6.14
N ASP A 735 11.70 -17.64 -7.24
CA ASP A 735 11.14 -17.42 -8.59
C ASP A 735 10.19 -18.55 -9.01
N LYS A 736 10.39 -19.79 -8.54
CA LYS A 736 9.60 -20.95 -8.98
C LYS A 736 9.12 -21.81 -7.79
N PRO A 737 7.89 -22.34 -7.84
CA PRO A 737 6.89 -22.16 -8.91
C PRO A 737 6.18 -20.81 -8.86
N ARG A 738 6.43 -20.02 -7.82
CA ARG A 738 5.82 -18.70 -7.58
C ARG A 738 6.93 -17.66 -7.51
N ARG A 739 6.78 -16.54 -8.22
CA ARG A 739 7.70 -15.41 -8.04
C ARG A 739 7.30 -14.65 -6.78
N LEU A 740 8.08 -14.85 -5.74
CA LEU A 740 7.91 -14.27 -4.41
C LEU A 740 8.86 -13.08 -4.20
N ARG A 741 10.05 -13.08 -4.83
CA ARG A 741 11.04 -12.00 -4.69
C ARG A 741 11.67 -11.61 -6.03
N GLY A 742 12.15 -10.38 -6.15
CA GLY A 742 13.06 -9.96 -7.22
C GLY A 742 14.48 -10.49 -7.01
N LEU A 743 15.43 -9.99 -7.80
CA LEU A 743 16.87 -10.24 -7.66
C LEU A 743 17.51 -9.15 -6.79
N HIS A 744 17.42 -9.31 -5.48
CA HIS A 744 17.91 -8.32 -4.53
C HIS A 744 19.27 -8.77 -3.98
N LEU A 745 20.32 -8.11 -4.43
CA LEU A 745 21.69 -8.35 -3.95
C LEU A 745 22.01 -7.35 -2.85
N TYR A 746 22.15 -7.86 -1.63
CA TYR A 746 22.48 -7.10 -0.44
C TYR A 746 23.80 -7.63 0.13
N TYR A 747 24.81 -6.78 0.31
CA TYR A 747 26.07 -7.17 0.93
C TYR A 747 26.82 -5.99 1.56
N HIS A 748 27.98 -6.23 2.16
CA HIS A 748 28.82 -5.22 2.81
C HIS A 748 30.19 -5.08 2.15
N PHE A 749 30.94 -4.01 2.47
CA PHE A 749 32.26 -3.80 1.87
C PHE A 749 33.27 -4.90 2.17
N TYR A 750 33.18 -5.55 3.34
CA TYR A 750 34.06 -6.67 3.67
C TYR A 750 33.94 -7.85 2.67
N SER A 751 32.85 -7.96 1.90
CA SER A 751 32.73 -8.96 0.82
C SER A 751 33.84 -8.86 -0.23
N GLY A 752 34.45 -7.67 -0.39
CA GLY A 752 35.60 -7.43 -1.27
C GLY A 752 36.97 -7.82 -0.69
N THR A 753 37.02 -8.43 0.51
CA THR A 753 38.30 -8.67 1.21
C THR A 753 38.89 -10.05 1.00
N LYS A 754 38.07 -11.07 0.71
CA LYS A 754 38.52 -12.48 0.58
C LYS A 754 38.42 -12.95 -0.87
N GLN A 755 39.46 -13.59 -1.41
CA GLN A 755 39.46 -14.10 -2.79
C GLN A 755 38.28 -15.04 -3.08
N ALA A 756 37.92 -15.90 -2.12
CA ALA A 756 36.78 -16.81 -2.26
C ALA A 756 35.45 -16.05 -2.42
N SER A 757 35.26 -14.97 -1.66
CA SER A 757 34.07 -14.10 -1.77
C SER A 757 34.06 -13.34 -3.09
N ILE A 758 35.18 -12.74 -3.49
CA ILE A 758 35.30 -12.00 -4.76
C ILE A 758 34.89 -12.89 -5.95
N LYS A 759 35.38 -14.13 -6.00
CA LYS A 759 35.01 -15.08 -7.05
C LYS A 759 33.51 -15.39 -7.05
N VAL A 760 32.92 -15.62 -5.88
CA VAL A 760 31.48 -15.90 -5.75
C VAL A 760 30.64 -14.69 -6.15
N MET A 761 31.07 -13.48 -5.81
CA MET A 761 30.39 -12.24 -6.23
C MET A 761 30.38 -12.11 -7.77
N HIS A 762 31.48 -12.44 -8.45
CA HIS A 762 31.50 -12.47 -9.92
C HIS A 762 30.49 -13.50 -10.49
N ASP A 763 30.33 -14.64 -9.84
CA ASP A 763 29.35 -15.65 -10.24
C ASP A 763 27.91 -15.15 -10.02
N ILE A 764 27.63 -14.50 -8.88
CA ILE A 764 26.30 -13.93 -8.55
C ILE A 764 25.92 -12.83 -9.56
N TYR A 765 26.82 -11.89 -9.84
CA TYR A 765 26.53 -10.81 -10.80
C TYR A 765 26.28 -11.36 -12.21
N ARG A 766 27.04 -12.38 -12.62
CA ARG A 766 26.83 -13.05 -13.91
C ARG A 766 25.46 -13.73 -13.97
N ASP A 767 25.09 -14.50 -12.94
CA ASP A 767 23.78 -15.14 -12.84
C ASP A 767 22.63 -14.11 -12.90
N MET A 768 22.75 -13.00 -12.17
CA MET A 768 21.77 -11.91 -12.23
C MET A 768 21.68 -11.30 -13.63
N GLN A 769 22.81 -11.10 -14.32
CA GLN A 769 22.83 -10.54 -15.66
C GLN A 769 22.21 -11.49 -16.70
N ASP A 770 22.46 -12.79 -16.60
CA ASP A 770 21.92 -13.82 -17.49
C ASP A 770 20.39 -13.88 -17.44
N GLN A 771 19.79 -13.51 -16.30
CA GLN A 771 18.34 -13.39 -16.14
C GLN A 771 17.73 -12.12 -16.79
N GLN A 772 18.56 -11.22 -17.32
CA GLN A 772 18.17 -9.97 -18.00
C GLN A 772 17.12 -9.13 -17.24
N PRO A 773 17.35 -8.77 -15.96
CA PRO A 773 16.37 -8.04 -15.15
C PRO A 773 16.18 -6.59 -15.59
N ILE A 774 15.23 -5.92 -14.95
CA ILE A 774 15.17 -4.45 -14.88
C ILE A 774 15.90 -4.01 -13.61
N SER A 775 16.99 -3.25 -13.77
CA SER A 775 17.79 -2.76 -12.64
C SER A 775 17.24 -1.44 -12.12
N LEU A 776 16.93 -1.39 -10.83
CA LEU A 776 16.45 -0.21 -10.12
C LEU A 776 17.42 0.13 -8.98
N TRP A 777 17.55 1.42 -8.70
CA TRP A 777 18.07 1.85 -7.41
C TRP A 777 17.10 1.46 -6.30
N MET A 778 17.60 1.26 -5.08
CA MET A 778 16.74 0.94 -3.94
C MET A 778 15.72 2.06 -3.69
N SER A 779 16.09 3.34 -3.86
CA SER A 779 15.15 4.45 -3.72
C SER A 779 14.04 4.48 -4.79
N ASP A 780 14.29 3.88 -5.97
CA ASP A 780 13.25 3.68 -6.98
C ASP A 780 12.36 2.48 -6.62
N TYR A 781 12.90 1.46 -5.94
CA TYR A 781 12.17 0.26 -5.54
C TYR A 781 11.25 0.47 -4.33
N ILE A 782 11.64 1.29 -3.35
CA ILE A 782 10.83 1.56 -2.15
C ILE A 782 9.39 2.01 -2.48
N PRO A 783 9.14 2.97 -3.40
CA PRO A 783 7.80 3.31 -3.82
C PRO A 783 6.98 2.11 -4.34
N ARG A 784 7.58 1.17 -5.09
CA ARG A 784 6.87 -0.05 -5.55
C ARG A 784 6.38 -0.91 -4.38
N MET A 785 7.17 -1.00 -3.30
CA MET A 785 6.74 -1.68 -2.08
C MET A 785 5.64 -0.90 -1.36
N HIS A 786 5.72 0.43 -1.32
CA HIS A 786 4.63 1.27 -0.80
C HIS A 786 3.34 1.05 -1.60
N GLY A 787 3.43 1.02 -2.93
CA GLY A 787 2.34 0.70 -3.84
C GLY A 787 1.72 -0.68 -3.62
N LEU A 788 2.54 -1.70 -3.31
CA LEU A 788 2.03 -3.04 -2.95
C LEU A 788 1.10 -2.96 -1.72
N TYR A 789 1.49 -2.16 -0.73
CA TYR A 789 0.76 -1.95 0.52
C TYR A 789 -0.50 -1.09 0.34
N GLN A 790 -0.42 -0.01 -0.44
CA GLN A 790 -1.51 0.97 -0.54
C GLN A 790 -2.47 0.75 -1.72
N ALA A 791 -2.09 -0.01 -2.75
CA ALA A 791 -2.93 -0.14 -3.94
C ALA A 791 -4.37 -0.54 -3.61
N SER A 792 -5.32 0.01 -4.34
CA SER A 792 -6.73 -0.29 -4.16
C SER A 792 -7.35 -0.71 -5.49
N LEU A 793 -8.30 -1.63 -5.38
CA LEU A 793 -8.98 -2.27 -6.50
C LEU A 793 -10.48 -2.09 -6.31
N ALA A 794 -11.19 -1.71 -7.36
CA ALA A 794 -12.63 -1.69 -7.37
C ALA A 794 -13.19 -2.41 -8.60
N LYS A 795 -14.33 -3.05 -8.42
CA LYS A 795 -15.12 -3.62 -9.50
C LYS A 795 -16.12 -2.59 -9.98
N ARG A 796 -16.18 -2.34 -11.28
CA ARG A 796 -17.19 -1.47 -11.91
C ARG A 796 -18.43 -2.30 -12.26
N SER A 797 -19.58 -1.64 -12.45
CA SER A 797 -20.84 -2.30 -12.81
C SER A 797 -20.78 -3.08 -14.14
N ASP A 798 -19.88 -2.71 -15.06
CA ASP A 798 -19.63 -3.44 -16.32
C ASP A 798 -18.68 -4.65 -16.17
N GLY A 799 -18.25 -4.94 -14.95
CA GLY A 799 -17.32 -6.03 -14.63
C GLY A 799 -15.84 -5.70 -14.87
N SER A 800 -15.50 -4.50 -15.33
CA SER A 800 -14.09 -4.08 -15.43
C SER A 800 -13.48 -3.77 -14.07
N TRP A 801 -12.16 -3.83 -14.00
CA TRP A 801 -11.39 -3.56 -12.79
C TRP A 801 -10.82 -2.16 -12.83
N GLN A 802 -11.13 -1.34 -11.82
CA GLN A 802 -10.45 -0.08 -11.58
C GLN A 802 -9.30 -0.31 -10.60
N ILE A 803 -8.13 0.23 -10.92
CA ILE A 803 -6.89 0.07 -10.16
C ILE A 803 -6.37 1.49 -9.89
N ARG A 804 -6.14 1.84 -8.62
CA ARG A 804 -5.55 3.14 -8.23
C ARG A 804 -4.65 2.98 -6.99
N ALA A 805 -4.02 4.07 -6.59
CA ALA A 805 -3.10 4.14 -5.46
C ALA A 805 -1.90 3.17 -5.60
N MET A 806 -1.47 2.92 -6.84
CA MET A 806 -0.34 2.00 -7.10
C MET A 806 1.01 2.62 -6.71
N ASP A 807 1.09 3.93 -6.43
CA ASP A 807 2.30 4.65 -6.01
C ASP A 807 3.64 4.11 -6.56
N GLY A 808 3.95 4.43 -7.82
CA GLY A 808 5.16 3.95 -8.49
C GLY A 808 5.14 2.46 -8.91
N LEU A 809 4.28 1.61 -8.34
CA LEU A 809 4.07 0.23 -8.81
C LEU A 809 3.37 0.24 -10.18
N ARG A 810 3.80 -0.65 -11.08
CA ARG A 810 3.35 -0.67 -12.49
C ARG A 810 2.95 -2.06 -12.97
N THR A 811 2.67 -3.00 -12.07
CA THR A 811 2.32 -4.36 -12.44
C THR A 811 1.21 -4.90 -11.58
N VAL A 812 0.24 -5.54 -12.23
CA VAL A 812 -0.68 -6.47 -11.58
C VAL A 812 -0.55 -7.85 -12.20
N ARG A 813 -0.63 -8.88 -11.38
CA ARG A 813 -0.59 -10.29 -11.76
C ARG A 813 -2.01 -10.84 -11.77
N LEU A 814 -2.36 -11.52 -12.85
CA LEU A 814 -3.64 -12.20 -13.03
C LEU A 814 -3.47 -13.71 -12.85
N ASP A 815 -4.51 -14.34 -12.30
CA ASP A 815 -4.72 -15.76 -12.51
C ASP A 815 -5.01 -15.98 -14.02
N PRO A 816 -4.32 -16.91 -14.70
CA PRO A 816 -4.57 -17.17 -16.12
C PRO A 816 -6.03 -17.47 -16.46
N ALA A 817 -6.80 -18.03 -15.51
CA ALA A 817 -8.23 -18.31 -15.66
C ALA A 817 -9.10 -17.05 -15.79
N MET A 818 -8.60 -15.87 -15.40
CA MET A 818 -9.31 -14.59 -15.57
C MET A 818 -9.34 -14.10 -17.03
N GLY A 819 -8.55 -14.71 -17.93
CA GLY A 819 -8.44 -14.27 -19.32
C GLY A 819 -7.34 -13.23 -19.54
N TRP A 820 -7.44 -12.49 -20.64
CA TRP A 820 -6.42 -11.57 -21.14
C TRP A 820 -6.90 -10.12 -21.10
N PRO A 821 -6.00 -9.13 -20.95
CA PRO A 821 -6.36 -7.73 -21.13
C PRO A 821 -6.90 -7.44 -22.53
N ASP A 822 -8.03 -6.74 -22.60
CA ASP A 822 -8.51 -6.07 -23.81
C ASP A 822 -7.79 -4.73 -23.94
N LEU A 823 -6.77 -4.66 -24.81
CA LEU A 823 -5.90 -3.49 -24.91
C LEU A 823 -6.59 -2.26 -25.52
N ARG A 824 -7.75 -2.44 -26.18
CA ARG A 824 -8.51 -1.32 -26.76
C ARG A 824 -9.47 -0.71 -25.74
N ARG A 825 -10.14 -1.56 -24.95
CA ARG A 825 -11.14 -1.14 -23.96
C ARG A 825 -10.52 -0.80 -22.61
N SER A 826 -9.31 -1.30 -22.32
CA SER A 826 -8.59 -0.95 -21.11
C SER A 826 -7.91 0.42 -21.24
N GLU A 827 -7.74 1.07 -20.10
CA GLU A 827 -7.03 2.35 -19.98
C GLU A 827 -5.80 2.16 -19.09
N GLY A 828 -4.67 2.75 -19.47
CA GLY A 828 -3.44 2.64 -18.69
C GLY A 828 -2.75 1.28 -18.76
N ILE A 829 -3.08 0.42 -19.75
CA ILE A 829 -2.46 -0.91 -19.93
C ILE A 829 -1.49 -0.91 -21.12
N ALA A 830 -0.22 -1.16 -20.86
CA ALA A 830 0.83 -1.19 -21.89
C ALA A 830 0.99 -2.56 -22.56
N GLY A 831 0.69 -3.63 -21.82
CA GLY A 831 0.80 -4.97 -22.34
C GLY A 831 0.72 -6.04 -21.27
N VAL A 832 1.07 -7.26 -21.66
CA VAL A 832 0.96 -8.43 -20.81
C VAL A 832 2.01 -9.46 -21.20
N ARG A 833 2.70 -10.03 -20.20
CA ARG A 833 3.63 -11.15 -20.36
C ARG A 833 3.13 -12.36 -19.60
N ASP A 834 3.01 -13.49 -20.28
CA ASP A 834 2.72 -14.78 -19.64
C ASP A 834 4.04 -15.44 -19.24
N LEU A 835 4.14 -15.86 -17.98
CA LEU A 835 5.27 -16.60 -17.41
C LEU A 835 4.73 -17.84 -16.67
N PRO A 836 5.54 -18.87 -16.42
CA PRO A 836 5.12 -20.03 -15.63
C PRO A 836 4.55 -19.67 -14.24
N GLN A 837 4.99 -18.55 -13.67
CA GLN A 837 4.55 -18.05 -12.36
C GLN A 837 3.21 -17.29 -12.38
N GLY A 838 2.73 -16.89 -13.56
CA GLY A 838 1.50 -16.13 -13.72
C GLY A 838 1.51 -15.17 -14.92
N ARG A 839 0.37 -14.49 -15.08
CA ARG A 839 0.16 -13.50 -16.15
C ARG A 839 0.41 -12.09 -15.62
N TYR A 840 1.45 -11.42 -16.09
CA TYR A 840 1.86 -10.10 -15.60
C TYR A 840 1.39 -9.01 -16.56
N VAL A 841 0.50 -8.14 -16.10
CA VAL A 841 -0.05 -7.01 -16.85
C VAL A 841 0.71 -5.74 -16.48
N HIS A 842 1.23 -5.04 -17.49
CA HIS A 842 2.05 -3.85 -17.32
C HIS A 842 1.18 -2.60 -17.41
N LEU A 843 1.26 -1.75 -16.40
CA LEU A 843 0.53 -0.50 -16.32
C LEU A 843 1.42 0.64 -16.85
N SER A 844 0.83 1.55 -17.63
CA SER A 844 1.51 2.75 -18.11
C SER A 844 1.37 3.95 -17.17
N ARG A 845 0.55 3.83 -16.13
CA ARG A 845 0.27 4.86 -15.12
C ARG A 845 0.09 4.20 -13.74
N ASP A 846 -0.03 5.01 -12.69
CA ASP A 846 -0.33 4.57 -11.32
C ASP A 846 -1.81 4.28 -11.07
N HIS A 847 -2.65 4.52 -12.08
CA HIS A 847 -4.05 4.16 -12.13
C HIS A 847 -4.38 3.54 -13.50
N ALA A 848 -5.34 2.62 -13.54
CA ALA A 848 -5.75 1.92 -14.75
C ALA A 848 -7.19 1.42 -14.67
N VAL A 849 -7.80 1.21 -15.83
CA VAL A 849 -9.03 0.43 -15.98
C VAL A 849 -8.68 -0.81 -16.80
N LEU A 850 -8.81 -1.98 -16.19
CA LEU A 850 -8.52 -3.26 -16.82
C LEU A 850 -9.81 -3.96 -17.22
N VAL A 851 -9.99 -4.10 -18.53
CA VAL A 851 -11.05 -4.91 -19.14
C VAL A 851 -10.45 -6.23 -19.60
N LEU A 852 -11.18 -7.33 -19.36
CA LEU A 852 -10.72 -8.68 -19.68
C LEU A 852 -11.50 -9.27 -20.86
N ARG A 853 -10.86 -10.17 -21.60
CA ARG A 853 -11.37 -10.92 -22.75
C ARG A 853 -10.77 -12.33 -22.80
N ASP A 854 -11.43 -13.26 -23.49
CA ASP A 854 -11.02 -14.68 -23.47
C ASP A 854 -9.73 -14.97 -24.26
N GLN A 855 -9.45 -14.15 -25.29
CA GLN A 855 -8.32 -14.34 -26.18
C GLN A 855 -7.38 -13.15 -26.15
N ARG A 856 -6.09 -13.40 -26.36
CA ARG A 856 -5.05 -12.37 -26.37
C ARG A 856 -5.29 -11.34 -27.49
N ASP A 857 -5.20 -10.06 -27.15
CA ASP A 857 -5.43 -8.97 -28.11
C ASP A 857 -4.30 -8.89 -29.17
N PRO A 858 -4.59 -8.80 -30.49
CA PRO A 858 -3.56 -8.82 -31.53
C PRO A 858 -2.76 -7.52 -31.67
N ARG A 859 -3.19 -6.41 -31.04
CA ARG A 859 -2.50 -5.11 -31.11
C ARG A 859 -1.07 -5.18 -30.57
N PRO A 860 -0.20 -4.21 -30.96
CA PRO A 860 1.13 -4.07 -30.39
C PRO A 860 1.07 -4.02 -28.86
N SER A 861 1.71 -4.98 -28.20
CA SER A 861 1.65 -5.15 -26.76
C SER A 861 3.05 -5.26 -26.18
N LEU A 862 3.35 -4.48 -25.14
CA LEU A 862 4.63 -4.59 -24.44
C LEU A 862 4.75 -5.97 -23.77
N GLU A 863 5.81 -6.71 -24.09
CA GLU A 863 6.12 -7.99 -23.44
C GLU A 863 7.18 -7.80 -22.37
N GLN A 864 8.24 -7.04 -22.68
CA GLN A 864 9.26 -6.71 -21.69
C GLN A 864 10.03 -5.43 -22.02
N ALA A 865 10.55 -4.72 -21.01
CA ALA A 865 11.47 -3.60 -21.17
C ALA A 865 12.52 -3.54 -20.05
N SER A 866 13.74 -3.07 -20.36
CA SER A 866 14.84 -2.89 -19.40
C SER A 866 14.76 -1.61 -18.57
N LEU A 867 13.81 -0.71 -18.86
CA LEU A 867 13.63 0.56 -18.17
C LEU A 867 12.19 0.74 -17.68
N PRO A 868 11.98 1.56 -16.63
CA PRO A 868 10.67 2.02 -16.22
C PRO A 868 9.89 2.68 -17.37
N LEU A 869 8.60 2.35 -17.45
CA LEU A 869 7.67 2.89 -18.44
C LEU A 869 7.07 4.19 -17.90
N LEU A 870 7.09 5.24 -18.70
CA LEU A 870 6.47 6.53 -18.37
C LEU A 870 5.10 6.70 -19.03
N ALA A 871 4.95 6.24 -20.27
CA ALA A 871 3.70 6.36 -21.02
C ALA A 871 3.60 5.28 -22.11
N TRP A 872 2.37 4.85 -22.37
CA TRP A 872 2.00 3.95 -23.47
C TRP A 872 0.57 4.27 -23.88
N ASP A 873 0.41 4.91 -25.04
CA ASP A 873 -0.88 5.38 -25.53
C ASP A 873 -1.09 4.86 -26.97
N TYR A 874 -2.17 4.11 -27.19
CA TYR A 874 -2.55 3.64 -28.52
C TYR A 874 -3.07 4.81 -29.34
N LEU A 875 -2.44 5.06 -30.50
CA LEU A 875 -2.93 6.04 -31.48
C LEU A 875 -3.96 5.39 -32.42
N ASP A 876 -3.76 4.10 -32.71
CA ASP A 876 -4.70 3.21 -33.40
C ASP A 876 -4.27 1.75 -33.19
N ASP A 877 -4.85 0.81 -33.95
CA ASP A 877 -4.59 -0.62 -33.84
C ASP A 877 -3.15 -1.04 -34.20
N GLN A 878 -2.37 -0.18 -34.87
CA GLN A 878 -1.02 -0.47 -35.36
C GLN A 878 0.04 0.49 -34.81
N ARG A 879 -0.36 1.63 -34.25
CA ARG A 879 0.54 2.69 -33.78
C ARG A 879 0.37 2.97 -32.29
N VAL A 880 1.50 3.07 -31.60
CA VAL A 880 1.58 3.38 -30.18
C VAL A 880 2.56 4.54 -29.98
N ARG A 881 2.20 5.51 -29.15
CA ARG A 881 3.13 6.49 -28.59
C ARG A 881 3.63 5.96 -27.25
N LEU A 882 4.94 5.99 -27.03
CA LEU A 882 5.55 5.46 -25.82
C LEU A 882 6.68 6.33 -25.28
N SER A 883 6.90 6.23 -23.98
CA SER A 883 7.99 6.90 -23.28
C SER A 883 8.59 5.99 -22.20
N PHE A 884 9.92 5.94 -22.13
CA PHE A 884 10.70 5.22 -21.12
C PHE A 884 11.77 6.14 -20.53
N ALA A 885 12.08 5.98 -19.25
CA ALA A 885 13.22 6.66 -18.64
C ALA A 885 13.84 5.80 -17.54
N GLY A 886 15.17 5.78 -17.51
CA GLY A 886 15.95 5.17 -16.45
C GLY A 886 17.42 5.55 -16.59
N ASN A 887 18.32 4.70 -16.08
CA ASN A 887 19.75 5.01 -16.00
C ASN A 887 20.63 4.12 -16.89
N LEU A 888 20.04 3.11 -17.54
CA LEU A 888 20.68 2.18 -18.46
C LEU A 888 20.08 2.30 -19.87
N PRO A 889 20.72 1.76 -20.92
CA PRO A 889 20.11 1.73 -22.26
C PRO A 889 18.79 0.95 -22.31
N LEU A 890 17.87 1.40 -23.16
CA LEU A 890 16.59 0.73 -23.40
C LEU A 890 16.76 -0.49 -24.30
N SER A 891 16.34 -1.66 -23.81
CA SER A 891 16.01 -2.83 -24.62
C SER A 891 14.59 -3.25 -24.29
N PHE A 892 13.76 -3.45 -25.31
CA PHE A 892 12.38 -3.89 -25.10
C PHE A 892 11.90 -4.77 -26.24
N SER A 893 10.83 -5.52 -25.98
CA SER A 893 10.17 -6.32 -27.01
C SER A 893 8.67 -6.17 -26.95
N VAL A 894 8.07 -6.20 -28.14
CA VAL A 894 6.62 -6.13 -28.31
C VAL A 894 6.13 -7.32 -29.11
N ARG A 895 4.92 -7.75 -28.79
CA ARG A 895 4.17 -8.70 -29.62
C ARG A 895 3.24 -7.91 -30.53
N ALA A 896 3.27 -8.23 -31.82
CA ALA A 896 2.37 -7.69 -32.83
C ALA A 896 2.30 -8.66 -34.02
N THR A 897 1.26 -8.55 -34.84
CA THR A 897 1.08 -9.38 -36.05
C THR A 897 1.95 -8.94 -37.22
N GLY A 898 2.21 -7.64 -37.34
CA GLY A 898 3.00 -7.03 -38.41
C GLY A 898 4.43 -6.70 -38.03
N SER A 899 5.23 -6.30 -39.01
CA SER A 899 6.59 -5.79 -38.87
C SER A 899 6.64 -4.47 -38.10
N CYS A 900 7.44 -4.41 -37.03
CA CYS A 900 7.49 -3.23 -36.16
C CYS A 900 8.72 -2.35 -36.42
N SER A 901 8.53 -1.04 -36.36
CA SER A 901 9.57 -0.02 -36.35
C SER A 901 9.29 1.04 -35.29
N LEU A 902 10.35 1.60 -34.71
CA LEU A 902 10.28 2.64 -33.69
C LEU A 902 10.95 3.91 -34.20
N VAL A 903 10.27 5.05 -34.11
CA VAL A 903 10.84 6.37 -34.42
C VAL A 903 11.07 7.13 -33.12
N VAL A 904 12.32 7.50 -32.85
CA VAL A 904 12.74 8.29 -31.69
C VAL A 904 13.47 9.54 -32.18
N ALA A 905 12.94 10.73 -31.90
CA ALA A 905 13.54 12.00 -32.32
C ALA A 905 13.99 12.03 -33.80
N GLY A 906 13.14 11.50 -34.70
CA GLY A 906 13.41 11.43 -36.15
C GLY A 906 14.31 10.27 -36.60
N LYS A 907 14.94 9.53 -35.67
CA LYS A 907 15.73 8.34 -35.99
C LYS A 907 14.85 7.08 -35.93
N THR A 908 14.92 6.26 -36.99
CA THR A 908 14.19 4.99 -37.08
C THR A 908 15.05 3.83 -36.60
N TYR A 909 14.48 2.98 -35.75
CA TYR A 909 15.02 1.71 -35.29
C TYR A 909 14.10 0.59 -35.83
N ALA A 910 14.64 -0.31 -36.66
CA ALA A 910 13.89 -1.46 -37.16
C ALA A 910 13.84 -2.54 -36.07
N GLY A 911 12.67 -3.15 -35.86
CA GLY A 911 12.52 -4.27 -34.94
C GLY A 911 13.17 -5.53 -35.49
N LEU A 912 13.77 -6.34 -34.63
CA LEU A 912 14.31 -7.66 -34.97
C LEU A 912 13.34 -8.75 -34.51
N GLN A 913 12.81 -9.53 -35.45
CA GLN A 913 11.89 -10.62 -35.12
C GLN A 913 12.64 -11.80 -34.51
N ARG A 914 12.28 -12.20 -33.28
CA ARG A 914 12.81 -13.40 -32.61
C ARG A 914 11.70 -14.03 -31.77
N GLN A 915 11.50 -15.34 -31.89
CA GLN A 915 10.52 -16.09 -31.09
C GLN A 915 9.10 -15.48 -31.08
N GLY A 916 8.66 -14.93 -32.22
CA GLY A 916 7.33 -14.30 -32.34
C GLY A 916 7.22 -12.88 -31.74
N LEU A 917 8.33 -12.29 -31.29
CA LEU A 917 8.40 -10.92 -30.75
C LEU A 917 9.28 -10.02 -31.61
N TRP A 918 9.01 -8.72 -31.58
CA TRP A 918 9.86 -7.69 -32.18
C TRP A 918 10.72 -7.05 -31.10
N HIS A 919 12.03 -7.22 -31.21
CA HIS A 919 13.01 -6.69 -30.26
C HIS A 919 13.63 -5.39 -30.75
N PHE A 920 13.88 -4.47 -29.81
CA PHE A 920 14.51 -3.18 -30.05
C PHE A 920 15.61 -2.95 -29.02
N ASP A 921 16.78 -2.57 -29.51
CA ASP A 921 17.89 -2.08 -28.70
C ASP A 921 18.12 -0.60 -29.06
N VAL A 922 17.81 0.28 -28.11
CA VAL A 922 17.88 1.73 -28.27
C VAL A 922 18.94 2.25 -27.29
N PRO A 923 20.06 2.82 -27.77
CA PRO A 923 21.18 3.22 -26.93
C PRO A 923 20.91 4.56 -26.20
N LEU A 924 19.71 4.72 -25.65
CA LEU A 924 19.23 5.89 -24.94
C LEU A 924 18.71 5.47 -23.56
N LYS A 925 19.05 6.27 -22.54
CA LYS A 925 18.53 6.12 -21.17
C LYS A 925 17.13 6.73 -21.01
N GLN A 926 16.77 7.61 -21.94
CA GLN A 926 15.50 8.30 -21.97
C GLN A 926 14.98 8.31 -23.41
N VAL A 927 13.74 7.87 -23.57
CA VAL A 927 12.99 7.85 -24.82
C VAL A 927 11.67 8.53 -24.53
N LEU A 928 11.42 9.68 -25.15
CA LEU A 928 10.19 10.44 -24.95
C LEU A 928 9.42 10.53 -26.26
N ASP A 929 8.10 10.33 -26.17
CA ASP A 929 7.14 10.49 -27.26
C ASP A 929 7.53 9.76 -28.55
N ALA A 930 8.15 8.58 -28.39
CA ALA A 930 8.53 7.76 -29.52
C ALA A 930 7.30 7.08 -30.13
N GLN A 931 7.32 6.89 -31.45
CA GLN A 931 6.22 6.25 -32.17
C GLN A 931 6.63 4.85 -32.60
N LEU A 932 5.98 3.84 -32.03
CA LEU A 932 6.03 2.45 -32.48
C LEU A 932 4.95 2.24 -33.55
N THR A 933 5.31 1.64 -34.68
CA THR A 933 4.38 1.30 -35.77
C THR A 933 4.60 -0.15 -36.20
N CYS A 934 3.54 -0.97 -36.19
CA CYS A 934 3.58 -2.37 -36.57
C CYS A 934 2.62 -2.67 -37.73
N ARG A 935 3.14 -3.05 -38.91
CA ARG A 935 2.39 -3.24 -40.16
C ARG A 935 2.66 -4.56 -40.84
#